data_AF-A0A1Y1Y433-F1
#
_entry.id   AF-A0A1Y1Y433-F1
#
_cell.length_a   1.000
_cell.length_b   1.000
_cell.length_c   1.000
_cell.angle_alpha   90.00
_cell.angle_beta   90.00
_cell.angle_gamma   90.00
#
_symmetry.space_group_name_H-M   'P 1'
#
loop_
_entity.id
_entity.type
_entity.pdbx_description
1 polymer ?
#
loop_
_entity_poly.entity_id
_entity_poly.type
_entity_poly.pdbx_seq_one_letter_code
_entity_poly.pdbx_strand_id
1 'polypeptide(L)'
;MRITNSIKFFFIAGIILFNKRIFANDCQNEKNLLASGTDKISAGYKCNAGDCSKIEEDGLYDNLTLPNWYIYYSKTKPEELKLYEAIKYAVYHHNEADIVICRNNKSCKLINADNKTYYINYGDNLLISCLQKEGTTLVNCSKSNESNNKKGYYINSGPDQSTNPLIYCEPKQCISTSKEEVYLINSGSDSKLNDSLIYCSKDSCSIAKASNNQFYLGFIDNYPGLISCKDDKCVKHESLSDKGYYMNSGVNRNTYPLIYCSKSTSCEYVSITEPGYYINASELDKVFYCSNNSCQLEEPGQIPDEASHQIIPGECYVEKNDLIMIELLSPGYYIDSGRSVGGSRNNYLIYCQSENECISIANPANYYINGGRTPELSNNKEVSTDTLIYCKSNICTTTSGTAGGHYIAGGNDDDDTLLNNGYIYCTSSSHCENRKSNGESYFLNSGENKTRNGVIKCSSGRCESIDASYGYFISENPEELIYCENGGNCSIIKPATGFYNIAYDGSVDSNRKKSTKGFYISNTSNILIDCTGSVCKPFYAKNGIFRSATTTTMAVNHSNNKRDTQIVYNIISCSDTGCVQLSASELAAIPICTFQNNKCFINDKLTSNSDNSIASGDYCTNSDHSIIYFATDTIVVDPEIIDGTTSIYVTTTTTSNCIEVSDEYSSYFYAVNGSIYQDIKCIYNNNKCTPNTDLNGREFCITYKGELVLASTDIKSRESGDCYKSNNIISYIFGSSQYLYEMNSNSAQTVETTGYYVVSLATNSTASFKDYNSGVNIIKIYGCVLSSCKEYQPKEGIYYYDYLSRSMYKYEDGFWSTPSISGYAMASIYPNESYIYKFSTSMNRVTLEGKAISGYYYTVDDEMYDCDENKGCVKISNNGYYFTNNGEMFYCLYDSEGIEKTVCVKQNCNIGEYYFIDGIYYRCESGSIYNYISAKYCNFQYSEKNNSTAIINNTINNYLTVIPGIFTNCTYNYEKKSTKFDLLCINNFVALDEEKVAQICSVEQLGYVECIEDESNKKKCNPSSAFAKYSMNLGLILFISIIYFIFNNY
;
A
#
# COMPACT_ATOMS: atom_id res chain seq x y z
N MET A 1 -80.78 19.35 16.96
CA MET A 1 -80.91 20.69 17.56
C MET A 1 -80.30 20.65 18.95
N ARG A 2 -79.15 21.33 19.20
CA ARG A 2 -78.37 21.40 20.47
C ARG A 2 -77.74 20.05 20.97
N ILE A 3 -76.60 19.92 21.69
CA ILE A 3 -75.69 20.76 22.56
C ILE A 3 -76.13 20.79 24.05
N THR A 4 -75.33 20.58 25.12
CA THR A 4 -73.86 20.40 25.45
C THR A 4 -73.57 19.04 26.20
N ASN A 5 -72.53 18.87 27.05
CA ASN A 5 -71.07 18.65 26.78
C ASN A 5 -70.17 18.62 28.08
N SER A 6 -68.98 17.98 28.03
CA SER A 6 -67.69 18.30 28.75
C SER A 6 -67.36 18.00 30.25
N ILE A 7 -66.24 17.25 30.44
CA ILE A 7 -65.00 17.53 31.25
C ILE A 7 -64.96 17.38 32.81
N LYS A 8 -64.12 16.45 33.33
CA LYS A 8 -62.84 16.73 34.08
C LYS A 8 -61.99 15.48 34.38
N PHE A 9 -60.66 15.63 34.37
CA PHE A 9 -59.64 14.66 34.80
C PHE A 9 -59.27 14.85 36.29
N PHE A 10 -58.67 13.82 36.89
CA PHE A 10 -57.86 13.91 38.11
C PHE A 10 -56.45 13.37 37.85
N PHE A 11 -55.44 14.04 38.41
CA PHE A 11 -54.07 13.54 38.52
C PHE A 11 -53.60 13.77 39.95
N ILE A 12 -52.88 12.80 40.52
CA ILE A 12 -52.21 12.90 41.82
C ILE A 12 -50.71 12.75 41.56
N ALA A 13 -49.92 13.73 41.98
CA ALA A 13 -48.46 13.69 41.91
C ALA A 13 -47.87 13.69 43.31
N GLY A 14 -46.82 12.89 43.52
CA GLY A 14 -46.16 12.70 44.81
C GLY A 14 -45.34 13.90 45.29
N ILE A 15 -45.04 13.93 46.59
CA ILE A 15 -44.30 15.00 47.25
C ILE A 15 -42.79 14.74 47.19
N ILE A 16 -42.02 15.74 46.78
CA ILE A 16 -40.63 15.92 47.20
C ILE A 16 -40.48 17.34 47.76
N LEU A 17 -39.88 17.46 48.95
CA LEU A 17 -39.68 18.72 49.67
C LEU A 17 -38.32 19.34 49.37
N PHE A 18 -38.29 20.62 48.99
CA PHE A 18 -37.33 21.62 49.49
C PHE A 18 -37.95 23.04 49.40
N ASN A 19 -37.48 23.98 50.23
CA ASN A 19 -38.21 25.22 50.58
C ASN A 19 -37.36 26.51 50.52
N LYS A 20 -37.35 27.32 49.43
CA LYS A 20 -37.07 28.80 49.49
C LYS A 20 -37.60 29.57 48.24
N ARG A 21 -38.93 29.66 48.06
CA ARG A 21 -39.64 30.39 46.96
C ARG A 21 -39.76 31.92 47.20
N ILE A 22 -39.30 32.79 46.29
CA ILE A 22 -39.32 34.27 46.44
C ILE A 22 -40.46 35.01 45.71
N PHE A 23 -40.98 36.07 46.36
CA PHE A 23 -41.77 37.18 45.82
C PHE A 23 -41.11 38.55 46.12
N ALA A 24 -41.42 39.53 45.27
CA ALA A 24 -41.34 40.98 45.50
C ALA A 24 -42.36 41.67 44.55
N ASN A 25 -42.90 42.87 44.81
CA ASN A 25 -42.55 43.88 45.80
C ASN A 25 -43.76 44.71 46.32
N ASP A 26 -43.52 45.46 47.40
CA ASP A 26 -44.26 46.60 47.97
C ASP A 26 -45.57 46.34 48.74
N CYS A 27 -45.77 47.12 49.79
CA CYS A 27 -46.62 46.77 50.94
C CYS A 27 -48.04 47.38 50.93
N GLN A 28 -48.58 47.78 49.77
CA GLN A 28 -49.90 48.45 49.70
C GLN A 28 -50.97 47.81 48.79
N ASN A 29 -50.65 46.82 47.95
CA ASN A 29 -51.67 46.02 47.25
C ASN A 29 -51.19 44.58 47.03
N GLU A 30 -52.10 43.62 47.16
CA GLU A 30 -51.76 42.19 47.08
C GLU A 30 -51.39 41.71 45.66
N LYS A 31 -50.38 40.84 45.58
CA LYS A 31 -50.22 39.80 44.52
C LYS A 31 -50.02 40.29 43.08
N ASN A 32 -49.19 41.31 42.85
CA ASN A 32 -48.58 41.48 41.53
C ASN A 32 -47.34 40.58 41.38
N LEU A 33 -47.23 39.92 40.22
CA LEU A 33 -46.14 39.01 39.87
C LEU A 33 -45.05 39.78 39.10
N LEU A 34 -43.76 39.45 39.31
CA LEU A 34 -42.66 39.97 38.52
C LEU A 34 -42.73 39.42 37.08
N ALA A 35 -43.35 40.19 36.19
CA ALA A 35 -43.14 40.12 34.75
C ALA A 35 -41.88 40.91 34.36
N SER A 36 -41.29 40.58 33.21
CA SER A 36 -40.01 41.15 32.73
C SER A 36 -40.02 42.69 32.65
N GLY A 37 -38.98 43.33 33.18
CA GLY A 37 -38.79 44.79 33.12
C GLY A 37 -39.06 45.55 34.44
N THR A 38 -38.77 44.93 35.59
CA THR A 38 -38.92 45.56 36.92
C THR A 38 -37.60 45.48 37.72
N ASP A 39 -36.78 46.52 37.59
CA ASP A 39 -35.36 46.46 37.98
C ASP A 39 -35.07 46.76 39.46
N LYS A 40 -36.08 47.09 40.28
CA LYS A 40 -35.90 47.49 41.69
C LYS A 40 -37.01 46.99 42.60
N ILE A 41 -36.64 46.59 43.81
CA ILE A 41 -37.56 46.19 44.89
C ILE A 41 -37.15 46.85 46.22
N SER A 42 -38.08 46.93 47.17
CA SER A 42 -37.87 47.50 48.51
C SER A 42 -37.78 46.42 49.61
N ALA A 43 -38.36 45.24 49.41
CA ALA A 43 -38.12 44.05 50.25
C ALA A 43 -38.41 42.73 49.52
N GLY A 44 -37.59 41.71 49.78
CA GLY A 44 -37.84 40.33 49.36
C GLY A 44 -38.66 39.55 50.38
N TYR A 45 -39.57 38.70 49.91
CA TYR A 45 -40.42 37.83 50.75
C TYR A 45 -40.35 36.37 50.28
N LYS A 46 -40.31 35.43 51.22
CA LYS A 46 -40.46 33.99 50.98
C LYS A 46 -41.90 33.57 51.28
N CYS A 47 -42.61 33.00 50.31
CA CYS A 47 -44.02 32.64 50.46
C CYS A 47 -44.30 31.15 50.22
N ASN A 48 -45.08 30.55 51.12
CA ASN A 48 -45.53 29.15 51.07
C ASN A 48 -47.04 29.08 51.32
N ALA A 49 -47.80 28.46 50.41
CA ALA A 49 -49.24 28.15 50.54
C ALA A 49 -50.22 29.32 50.84
N GLY A 50 -49.74 30.56 50.93
CA GLY A 50 -50.53 31.76 51.23
C GLY A 50 -49.83 32.67 52.23
N ASP A 51 -49.04 32.09 53.14
CA ASP A 51 -48.24 32.82 54.12
C ASP A 51 -46.93 33.33 53.51
N CYS A 52 -46.59 34.59 53.78
CA CYS A 52 -45.39 35.26 53.30
C CYS A 52 -44.56 35.79 54.48
N SER A 53 -43.27 35.43 54.51
CA SER A 53 -42.27 35.87 55.50
C SER A 53 -41.23 36.78 54.84
N LYS A 54 -40.88 37.91 55.45
CA LYS A 54 -39.82 38.79 54.93
C LYS A 54 -38.46 38.10 54.99
N ILE A 55 -37.60 38.37 54.02
CA ILE A 55 -36.25 37.81 53.93
C ILE A 55 -35.26 38.75 54.62
N GLU A 56 -34.55 38.19 55.59
CA GLU A 56 -33.64 38.91 56.50
C GLU A 56 -32.16 38.50 56.36
N GLU A 57 -31.86 37.62 55.40
CA GLU A 57 -30.54 37.07 55.06
C GLU A 57 -30.21 37.41 53.60
N ASP A 58 -28.94 37.68 53.31
CA ASP A 58 -28.42 37.78 51.94
C ASP A 58 -28.24 36.37 51.34
N GLY A 59 -28.44 36.19 50.03
CA GLY A 59 -28.18 34.92 49.38
C GLY A 59 -28.92 34.67 48.06
N LEU A 60 -28.84 33.42 47.58
CA LEU A 60 -29.44 32.93 46.33
C LEU A 60 -30.70 32.08 46.61
N TYR A 61 -31.79 32.33 45.86
CA TYR A 61 -33.11 31.75 46.11
C TYR A 61 -33.89 31.46 44.81
N ASP A 62 -34.89 30.58 44.85
CA ASP A 62 -35.66 30.16 43.67
C ASP A 62 -36.62 31.27 43.18
N ASN A 63 -36.64 31.56 41.88
CA ASN A 63 -37.63 32.44 41.24
C ASN A 63 -38.98 31.72 41.08
N LEU A 64 -40.08 32.39 41.43
CA LEU A 64 -41.44 31.86 41.31
C LEU A 64 -42.13 32.15 39.96
N THR A 65 -41.75 33.21 39.24
CA THR A 65 -42.39 33.58 37.96
C THR A 65 -41.67 33.00 36.75
N LEU A 66 -40.35 32.85 36.85
CA LEU A 66 -39.51 32.22 35.84
C LEU A 66 -39.00 30.86 36.35
N PRO A 67 -39.59 29.72 35.93
CA PRO A 67 -39.05 28.42 36.28
C PRO A 67 -37.64 28.25 35.71
N ASN A 68 -36.77 27.59 36.47
CA ASN A 68 -35.33 27.47 36.20
C ASN A 68 -34.56 28.81 36.28
N TRP A 69 -35.02 29.81 37.05
CA TRP A 69 -34.22 30.99 37.37
C TRP A 69 -34.00 31.14 38.89
N TYR A 70 -32.86 31.72 39.25
CA TYR A 70 -32.47 32.08 40.60
C TYR A 70 -32.38 33.60 40.75
N ILE A 71 -32.72 34.10 41.94
CA ILE A 71 -32.60 35.51 42.34
C ILE A 71 -31.56 35.59 43.44
N TYR A 72 -30.56 36.46 43.31
CA TYR A 72 -29.77 36.91 44.45
C TYR A 72 -30.43 38.13 45.10
N TYR A 73 -30.58 38.09 46.42
CA TYR A 73 -31.11 39.18 47.22
C TYR A 73 -30.08 39.65 48.24
N SER A 74 -29.94 40.97 48.39
CA SER A 74 -29.25 41.59 49.53
C SER A 74 -30.22 42.37 50.39
N LYS A 75 -30.11 42.22 51.71
CA LYS A 75 -30.79 43.06 52.70
C LYS A 75 -30.18 44.45 52.82
N THR A 76 -28.90 44.60 52.46
CA THR A 76 -28.21 45.91 52.50
C THR A 76 -28.44 46.75 51.25
N LYS A 77 -28.79 46.09 50.13
CA LYS A 77 -29.13 46.69 48.84
C LYS A 77 -30.27 45.92 48.15
N PRO A 78 -31.52 46.01 48.64
CA PRO A 78 -32.66 45.31 48.03
C PRO A 78 -32.90 45.72 46.57
N GLU A 79 -32.44 46.90 46.17
CA GLU A 79 -32.55 47.43 44.81
C GLU A 79 -31.53 46.89 43.80
N GLU A 80 -30.46 46.19 44.21
CA GLU A 80 -29.46 45.58 43.31
C GLU A 80 -29.76 44.09 43.03
N LEU A 81 -30.92 43.81 42.44
CA LEU A 81 -31.29 42.45 42.05
C LEU A 81 -30.37 41.88 40.95
N LYS A 82 -29.92 40.64 41.14
CA LYS A 82 -29.22 39.86 40.11
C LYS A 82 -29.97 38.56 39.83
N LEU A 83 -30.14 38.26 38.54
CA LEU A 83 -30.86 37.09 38.02
C LEU A 83 -29.86 36.11 37.39
N TYR A 84 -30.04 34.82 37.67
CA TYR A 84 -29.18 33.74 37.18
C TYR A 84 -30.04 32.62 36.59
N GLU A 85 -29.75 32.20 35.37
CA GLU A 85 -30.48 31.09 34.75
C GLU A 85 -29.89 29.75 35.21
N ALA A 86 -30.76 28.81 35.59
CA ALA A 86 -30.35 27.48 36.00
C ALA A 86 -30.09 26.63 34.76
N ILE A 87 -28.84 26.61 34.32
CA ILE A 87 -28.36 25.84 33.17
C ILE A 87 -27.27 24.86 33.63
N LYS A 88 -27.33 23.62 33.13
CA LYS A 88 -26.35 22.58 33.40
C LYS A 88 -24.94 23.09 33.09
N TYR A 89 -24.10 23.06 34.12
CA TYR A 89 -22.71 23.47 34.11
C TYR A 89 -22.43 24.98 33.98
N ALA A 90 -23.44 25.84 34.01
CA ALA A 90 -23.22 27.29 33.99
C ALA A 90 -22.51 27.78 35.26
N VAL A 91 -21.51 28.65 35.09
CA VAL A 91 -20.86 29.39 36.19
C VAL A 91 -20.98 30.88 35.89
N TYR A 92 -21.37 31.68 36.89
CA TYR A 92 -21.52 33.12 36.75
C TYR A 92 -20.63 33.85 37.76
N HIS A 93 -19.91 34.87 37.29
CA HIS A 93 -19.29 35.85 38.17
C HIS A 93 -20.38 36.65 38.91
N HIS A 94 -20.32 36.71 40.24
CA HIS A 94 -21.34 37.42 41.04
C HIS A 94 -20.80 38.70 41.68
N ASN A 95 -19.68 38.63 42.40
CA ASN A 95 -18.98 39.78 42.99
C ASN A 95 -17.46 39.49 43.09
N GLU A 96 -16.70 40.32 43.81
CA GLU A 96 -15.24 40.11 43.96
C GLU A 96 -14.84 38.88 44.79
N ALA A 97 -15.73 38.27 45.58
CA ALA A 97 -15.44 37.12 46.44
C ALA A 97 -16.21 35.84 46.05
N ASP A 98 -17.38 35.98 45.42
CA ASP A 98 -18.33 34.89 45.21
C ASP A 98 -18.69 34.68 43.73
N ILE A 99 -18.97 33.42 43.39
CA ILE A 99 -19.49 32.95 42.11
C ILE A 99 -20.77 32.13 42.29
N VAL A 100 -21.60 32.04 41.26
CA VAL A 100 -22.78 31.15 41.24
C VAL A 100 -22.49 29.97 40.32
N ILE A 101 -22.52 28.74 40.85
CA ILE A 101 -22.32 27.51 40.08
C ILE A 101 -23.63 26.73 39.98
N CYS A 102 -24.04 26.40 38.75
CA CYS A 102 -25.21 25.59 38.42
C CYS A 102 -24.79 24.18 37.98
N ARG A 103 -25.16 23.15 38.76
CA ARG A 103 -24.80 21.75 38.46
C ARG A 103 -25.74 21.07 37.46
N ASN A 104 -26.99 21.53 37.41
CA ASN A 104 -28.02 21.08 36.49
C ASN A 104 -29.07 22.19 36.32
N ASN A 105 -30.07 22.00 35.45
CA ASN A 105 -31.07 23.01 35.12
C ASN A 105 -32.05 23.37 36.27
N LYS A 106 -31.81 22.88 37.50
CA LYS A 106 -32.68 23.04 38.68
C LYS A 106 -31.88 23.21 39.99
N SER A 107 -30.58 23.48 39.93
CA SER A 107 -29.75 23.58 41.13
C SER A 107 -28.51 24.44 40.92
N CYS A 108 -28.59 25.68 41.40
CA CYS A 108 -27.47 26.62 41.49
C CYS A 108 -27.14 26.92 42.95
N LYS A 109 -25.88 27.26 43.23
CA LYS A 109 -25.41 27.69 44.56
C LYS A 109 -24.45 28.86 44.43
N LEU A 110 -24.58 29.82 45.34
CA LEU A 110 -23.51 30.79 45.60
C LEU A 110 -22.37 30.07 46.34
N ILE A 111 -21.14 30.28 45.89
CA ILE A 111 -19.93 29.63 46.40
C ILE A 111 -18.83 30.68 46.48
N ASN A 112 -18.16 30.75 47.64
CA ASN A 112 -16.89 31.44 47.79
C ASN A 112 -15.80 30.49 47.26
N ALA A 113 -15.00 30.93 46.29
CA ALA A 113 -14.12 30.02 45.54
C ALA A 113 -12.75 29.84 46.21
N ASP A 114 -12.16 28.65 46.05
CA ASP A 114 -10.81 28.36 46.53
C ASP A 114 -9.74 29.13 45.72
N ASN A 115 -8.57 29.33 46.33
CA ASN A 115 -7.43 29.99 45.67
C ASN A 115 -6.91 29.15 44.48
N LYS A 116 -6.54 29.82 43.38
CA LYS A 116 -6.07 29.24 42.11
C LYS A 116 -7.11 28.34 41.42
N THR A 117 -8.38 28.73 41.52
CA THR A 117 -9.47 28.13 40.75
C THR A 117 -9.80 28.95 39.50
N TYR A 118 -10.18 28.26 38.42
CA TYR A 118 -10.47 28.84 37.12
C TYR A 118 -11.77 28.28 36.55
N TYR A 119 -12.62 29.15 36.00
CA TYR A 119 -13.94 28.83 35.48
C TYR A 119 -14.21 29.57 34.17
N ILE A 120 -15.21 29.13 33.40
CA ILE A 120 -15.71 29.86 32.23
C ILE A 120 -16.99 30.59 32.63
N ASN A 121 -17.04 31.89 32.43
CA ASN A 121 -18.24 32.68 32.70
C ASN A 121 -19.33 32.43 31.65
N TYR A 122 -20.51 32.04 32.09
CA TYR A 122 -21.65 31.79 31.22
C TYR A 122 -22.15 33.09 30.56
N GLY A 123 -22.34 33.03 29.24
CA GLY A 123 -22.92 34.10 28.42
C GLY A 123 -21.90 34.88 27.57
N ASP A 124 -20.67 35.04 28.05
CA ASP A 124 -19.56 35.63 27.27
C ASP A 124 -18.35 34.69 27.09
N ASN A 125 -18.34 33.53 27.77
CA ASN A 125 -17.30 32.51 27.72
C ASN A 125 -15.90 33.05 28.06
N LEU A 126 -15.81 34.10 28.87
CA LEU A 126 -14.54 34.65 29.36
C LEU A 126 -14.06 33.94 30.63
N LEU A 127 -12.75 34.02 30.92
CA LEU A 127 -12.16 33.35 32.07
C LEU A 127 -12.58 34.05 33.37
N ILE A 128 -13.01 33.29 34.37
CA ILE A 128 -13.03 33.73 35.77
C ILE A 128 -11.80 33.12 36.44
N SER A 129 -10.98 33.95 37.07
CA SER A 129 -9.85 33.54 37.90
C SER A 129 -10.10 33.99 39.35
N CYS A 130 -10.01 33.05 40.29
CA CYS A 130 -10.15 33.31 41.72
C CYS A 130 -8.81 33.12 42.42
N LEU A 131 -8.18 34.24 42.78
CA LEU A 131 -6.78 34.30 43.22
C LEU A 131 -6.66 35.00 44.58
N GLN A 132 -5.82 34.45 45.45
CA GLN A 132 -5.51 35.04 46.75
C GLN A 132 -4.73 36.35 46.60
N LYS A 133 -5.24 37.43 47.17
CA LYS A 133 -4.60 38.75 47.13
C LYS A 133 -3.34 38.76 48.01
N GLU A 134 -2.22 39.20 47.44
CA GLU A 134 -0.90 39.22 48.09
C GLU A 134 -0.94 39.78 49.52
N GLY A 135 -0.28 39.09 50.44
CA GLY A 135 -0.21 39.47 51.86
C GLY A 135 -1.50 39.25 52.67
N THR A 136 -2.57 38.70 52.07
CA THR A 136 -3.85 38.46 52.76
C THR A 136 -4.32 37.01 52.59
N THR A 137 -5.33 36.58 53.37
CA THR A 137 -6.04 35.30 53.19
C THR A 137 -7.31 35.43 52.36
N LEU A 138 -7.53 36.58 51.69
CA LEU A 138 -8.72 36.84 50.90
C LEU A 138 -8.53 36.37 49.45
N VAL A 139 -9.45 35.54 48.95
CA VAL A 139 -9.53 35.18 47.54
C VAL A 139 -10.42 36.17 46.82
N ASN A 140 -9.91 36.75 45.73
CA ASN A 140 -10.65 37.64 44.85
C ASN A 140 -10.93 36.94 43.51
N CYS A 141 -12.20 36.77 43.17
CA CYS A 141 -12.68 36.32 41.88
C CYS A 141 -12.83 37.49 40.90
N SER A 142 -12.10 37.43 39.79
CA SER A 142 -12.14 38.41 38.71
C SER A 142 -12.51 37.74 37.38
N LYS A 143 -13.32 38.41 36.55
CA LYS A 143 -13.59 37.99 35.17
C LYS A 143 -12.66 38.73 34.22
N SER A 144 -12.07 38.03 33.26
CA SER A 144 -11.24 38.60 32.20
C SER A 144 -12.05 39.46 31.22
N ASN A 145 -11.34 40.17 30.35
CA ASN A 145 -11.87 40.89 29.20
C ASN A 145 -11.01 40.61 27.95
N GLU A 146 -11.41 41.10 26.78
CA GLU A 146 -10.69 40.87 25.51
C GLU A 146 -9.23 41.41 25.48
N SER A 147 -8.82 42.25 26.44
CA SER A 147 -7.47 42.83 26.50
C SER A 147 -6.57 42.24 27.60
N ASN A 148 -7.08 41.42 28.51
CA ASN A 148 -6.30 40.76 29.56
C ASN A 148 -6.43 39.23 29.61
N ASN A 149 -7.26 38.62 28.76
CA ASN A 149 -7.39 37.16 28.69
C ASN A 149 -6.12 36.49 28.12
N LYS A 150 -5.31 35.88 28.98
CA LYS A 150 -4.03 35.23 28.63
C LYS A 150 -4.30 33.90 27.91
N LYS A 151 -3.78 33.77 26.68
CA LYS A 151 -3.88 32.55 25.87
C LYS A 151 -3.28 31.32 26.57
N GLY A 152 -3.85 30.14 26.33
CA GLY A 152 -3.30 28.85 26.73
C GLY A 152 -4.21 28.03 27.65
N TYR A 153 -3.63 27.05 28.34
CA TYR A 153 -4.35 26.05 29.13
C TYR A 153 -4.36 26.37 30.63
N TYR A 154 -5.50 26.08 31.27
CA TYR A 154 -5.74 26.16 32.71
C TYR A 154 -6.44 24.87 33.16
N ILE A 155 -6.37 24.54 34.45
CA ILE A 155 -7.16 23.43 35.01
C ILE A 155 -8.59 23.93 35.26
N ASN A 156 -9.58 23.20 34.75
CA ASN A 156 -10.99 23.54 34.98
C ASN A 156 -11.38 23.23 36.43
N SER A 157 -11.89 24.22 37.15
CA SER A 157 -12.49 24.07 38.49
C SER A 157 -14.02 23.98 38.44
N GLY A 158 -14.59 24.02 37.24
CA GLY A 158 -16.02 24.08 36.97
C GLY A 158 -16.79 22.79 37.22
N PRO A 159 -18.13 22.87 37.19
CA PRO A 159 -19.02 21.72 37.42
C PRO A 159 -18.94 20.64 36.34
N ASP A 160 -18.28 20.89 35.21
CA ASP A 160 -17.99 19.93 34.13
C ASP A 160 -16.56 19.38 34.15
N GLN A 161 -15.74 19.70 35.17
CA GLN A 161 -14.33 19.29 35.27
C GLN A 161 -14.09 17.77 35.18
N SER A 162 -15.09 16.94 35.47
CA SER A 162 -15.00 15.48 35.35
C SER A 162 -15.12 14.96 33.91
N THR A 163 -15.60 15.78 32.97
CA THR A 163 -15.60 15.48 31.53
C THR A 163 -14.63 16.37 30.76
N ASN A 164 -14.44 17.60 31.22
CA ASN A 164 -13.58 18.62 30.62
C ASN A 164 -12.59 19.15 31.69
N PRO A 165 -11.53 18.42 32.06
CA PRO A 165 -10.62 18.82 33.14
C PRO A 165 -9.73 20.04 32.81
N LEU A 166 -9.78 20.55 31.58
CA LEU A 166 -9.03 21.73 31.13
C LEU A 166 -9.97 22.86 30.70
N ILE A 167 -9.47 24.09 30.81
CA ILE A 167 -9.96 25.25 30.06
C ILE A 167 -8.85 25.65 29.07
N TYR A 168 -9.19 25.87 27.81
CA TYR A 168 -8.30 26.50 26.82
C TYR A 168 -8.86 27.86 26.45
N CYS A 169 -8.04 28.91 26.59
CA CYS A 169 -8.40 30.27 26.23
C CYS A 169 -7.63 30.77 25.01
N GLU A 170 -8.36 31.37 24.08
CA GLU A 170 -7.86 32.36 23.12
C GLU A 170 -8.25 33.77 23.62
N PRO A 171 -7.63 34.87 23.13
CA PRO A 171 -7.86 36.21 23.65
C PRO A 171 -9.34 36.68 23.74
N LYS A 172 -10.23 36.11 22.92
CA LYS A 172 -11.67 36.46 22.87
C LYS A 172 -12.61 35.43 23.48
N GLN A 173 -12.17 34.20 23.76
CA GLN A 173 -13.06 33.13 24.24
C GLN A 173 -12.28 32.03 24.94
N CYS A 174 -12.90 31.40 25.94
CA CYS A 174 -12.42 30.19 26.59
C CYS A 174 -13.41 29.04 26.35
N ILE A 175 -12.89 27.83 26.17
CA ILE A 175 -13.67 26.60 26.03
C ILE A 175 -13.17 25.56 27.05
N SER A 176 -14.07 24.77 27.62
CA SER A 176 -13.66 23.61 28.42
C SER A 176 -13.35 22.45 27.48
N THR A 177 -12.33 21.65 27.83
CA THR A 177 -11.79 20.62 26.95
C THR A 177 -11.11 19.50 27.74
N SER A 178 -10.74 18.42 27.04
CA SER A 178 -10.00 17.28 27.56
C SER A 178 -8.82 16.95 26.63
N LYS A 179 -7.80 16.33 27.19
CA LYS A 179 -6.63 15.77 26.51
C LYS A 179 -6.16 14.55 27.30
N GLU A 180 -5.50 13.62 26.64
CA GLU A 180 -4.96 12.40 27.26
C GLU A 180 -3.44 12.31 27.07
N GLU A 181 -2.76 11.70 28.04
CA GLU A 181 -1.33 11.31 28.03
C GLU A 181 -0.33 12.40 27.61
N VAL A 182 -0.58 13.65 28.03
CA VAL A 182 0.11 14.84 27.49
C VAL A 182 0.56 15.83 28.56
N TYR A 183 1.67 16.53 28.28
CA TYR A 183 2.13 17.71 29.03
C TYR A 183 1.72 19.02 28.36
N LEU A 184 1.27 19.98 29.17
CA LEU A 184 0.80 21.31 28.73
C LEU A 184 1.38 22.39 29.65
N ILE A 185 1.71 23.56 29.12
CA ILE A 185 2.15 24.71 29.92
C ILE A 185 0.93 25.33 30.62
N ASN A 186 1.02 25.56 31.93
CA ASN A 186 -0.07 26.15 32.71
C ASN A 186 -0.08 27.68 32.56
N SER A 187 -1.04 28.23 31.82
CA SER A 187 -1.26 29.68 31.76
C SER A 187 -1.77 30.26 33.08
N GLY A 188 -2.26 29.45 34.01
CA GLY A 188 -2.58 29.85 35.39
C GLY A 188 -1.37 29.95 36.34
N SER A 189 -0.15 29.64 35.88
CA SER A 189 1.06 29.73 36.71
C SER A 189 1.43 31.17 37.06
N ASP A 190 1.68 31.41 38.35
CA ASP A 190 2.23 32.67 38.90
C ASP A 190 3.77 32.61 39.01
N SER A 191 4.41 31.92 38.07
CA SER A 191 5.88 31.76 37.94
C SER A 191 6.59 30.99 39.07
N LYS A 192 6.19 29.72 39.28
CA LYS A 192 7.05 28.70 39.90
C LYS A 192 7.01 27.40 39.11
N LEU A 193 8.07 26.60 39.16
CA LEU A 193 8.12 25.29 38.50
C LEU A 193 7.09 24.28 39.05
N ASN A 194 6.69 24.46 40.31
CA ASN A 194 5.70 23.61 40.98
C ASN A 194 4.27 23.77 40.43
N ASP A 195 3.97 24.87 39.71
CA ASP A 195 2.65 25.12 39.11
C ASP A 195 2.69 25.51 37.62
N SER A 196 3.87 25.48 36.97
CA SER A 196 4.03 25.86 35.55
C SER A 196 3.65 24.78 34.52
N LEU A 197 3.38 23.55 34.95
CA LEU A 197 3.13 22.42 34.07
C LEU A 197 1.84 21.68 34.48
N ILE A 198 1.04 21.29 33.50
CA ILE A 198 -0.11 20.39 33.64
C ILE A 198 0.25 19.06 32.99
N TYR A 199 -0.08 17.95 33.64
CA TYR A 199 -0.10 16.62 33.02
C TYR A 199 -1.52 16.09 32.99
N CYS A 200 -1.93 15.58 31.83
CA CYS A 200 -3.18 14.85 31.66
C CYS A 200 -2.91 13.34 31.51
N SER A 201 -3.53 12.57 32.40
CA SER A 201 -3.76 11.13 32.24
C SER A 201 -5.00 10.89 31.35
N LYS A 202 -5.43 9.63 31.20
CA LYS A 202 -6.70 9.31 30.52
C LYS A 202 -7.93 9.81 31.30
N ASP A 203 -7.90 9.70 32.63
CA ASP A 203 -9.05 9.95 33.50
C ASP A 203 -9.07 11.35 34.14
N SER A 204 -7.95 12.07 34.16
CA SER A 204 -7.82 13.38 34.83
C SER A 204 -6.60 14.19 34.41
N CYS A 205 -6.70 15.52 34.50
CA CYS A 205 -5.55 16.44 34.43
C CYS A 205 -5.20 17.00 35.82
N SER A 206 -3.90 17.20 36.07
CA SER A 206 -3.39 17.69 37.36
C SER A 206 -2.12 18.52 37.17
N ILE A 207 -1.74 19.30 38.20
CA ILE A 207 -0.49 20.06 38.20
C ILE A 207 0.70 19.11 38.31
N ALA A 208 1.58 19.14 37.32
CA ALA A 208 2.84 18.40 37.31
C ALA A 208 3.96 19.25 37.92
N LYS A 209 4.71 18.68 38.87
CA LYS A 209 5.88 19.34 39.45
C LYS A 209 7.07 19.23 38.51
N ALA A 210 7.54 20.36 38.00
CA ALA A 210 8.80 20.45 37.28
C ALA A 210 9.97 20.89 38.19
N SER A 211 11.18 20.75 37.69
CA SER A 211 12.43 21.32 38.22
C SER A 211 13.19 22.05 37.10
N ASN A 212 14.22 22.83 37.44
CA ASN A 212 15.08 23.44 36.41
C ASN A 212 15.88 22.36 35.66
N ASN A 213 16.24 22.65 34.41
CA ASN A 213 16.93 21.79 33.45
C ASN A 213 16.17 20.47 33.16
N GLN A 214 14.84 20.53 33.13
CA GLN A 214 13.98 19.38 32.78
C GLN A 214 13.26 19.58 31.45
N PHE A 215 13.06 18.47 30.73
CA PHE A 215 12.48 18.44 29.39
C PHE A 215 11.31 17.46 29.32
N TYR A 216 10.24 17.88 28.66
CA TYR A 216 9.00 17.11 28.54
C TYR A 216 8.48 17.18 27.11
N LEU A 217 7.96 16.06 26.60
CA LEU A 217 7.21 16.07 25.34
C LEU A 217 5.79 16.58 25.62
N GLY A 218 5.48 17.75 25.07
CA GLY A 218 4.19 18.43 25.26
C GLY A 218 3.47 18.69 23.95
N PHE A 219 2.27 19.25 24.05
CA PHE A 219 1.44 19.59 22.89
C PHE A 219 1.34 21.11 22.76
N ILE A 220 2.01 21.64 21.73
CA ILE A 220 2.31 23.06 21.55
C ILE A 220 1.85 23.49 20.16
N ASP A 221 1.04 24.55 20.07
CA ASP A 221 0.49 25.07 18.80
C ASP A 221 -0.23 24.00 17.93
N ASN A 222 -0.77 22.95 18.59
CA ASN A 222 -1.37 21.72 18.05
C ASN A 222 -0.41 20.63 17.51
N TYR A 223 0.89 20.68 17.84
CA TYR A 223 1.90 19.70 17.44
C TYR A 223 2.68 19.13 18.65
N PRO A 224 3.26 17.91 18.55
CA PRO A 224 4.13 17.37 19.58
C PRO A 224 5.50 18.07 19.57
N GLY A 225 5.81 18.80 20.65
CA GLY A 225 6.99 19.67 20.74
C GLY A 225 7.60 19.72 22.13
N LEU A 226 8.79 20.32 22.22
CA LEU A 226 9.59 20.29 23.45
C LEU A 226 9.18 21.41 24.42
N ILE A 227 8.71 21.02 25.61
CA ILE A 227 8.63 21.91 26.77
C ILE A 227 9.95 21.82 27.52
N SER A 228 10.58 22.97 27.75
CA SER A 228 11.80 23.10 28.55
C SER A 228 11.50 23.90 29.82
N CYS A 229 11.89 23.35 30.97
CA CYS A 229 11.71 23.96 32.27
C CYS A 229 13.07 24.45 32.79
N LYS A 230 13.26 25.77 32.79
CA LYS A 230 14.51 26.47 33.14
C LYS A 230 14.19 27.89 33.64
N ASP A 231 15.09 28.48 34.43
CA ASP A 231 14.96 29.82 35.00
C ASP A 231 13.60 30.02 35.73
N ASP A 232 13.25 29.00 36.53
CA ASP A 232 12.03 28.85 37.33
C ASP A 232 10.69 28.84 36.59
N LYS A 233 10.70 28.65 35.26
CA LYS A 233 9.51 28.59 34.40
C LYS A 233 9.57 27.42 33.43
N CYS A 234 8.41 26.94 32.98
CA CYS A 234 8.30 26.02 31.84
C CYS A 234 7.82 26.78 30.61
N VAL A 235 8.56 26.66 29.51
CA VAL A 235 8.32 27.37 28.25
C VAL A 235 8.44 26.43 27.05
N LYS A 236 7.91 26.85 25.91
CA LYS A 236 8.23 26.25 24.60
C LYS A 236 9.71 26.49 24.32
N HIS A 237 10.42 25.45 23.88
CA HIS A 237 11.84 25.57 23.53
C HIS A 237 12.00 26.15 22.12
N GLU A 238 12.70 27.29 21.97
CA GLU A 238 12.86 28.00 20.69
C GLU A 238 14.28 28.59 20.52
N SER A 239 15.26 27.81 20.03
CA SER A 239 16.44 28.32 19.28
C SER A 239 17.44 27.23 18.85
N LEU A 240 17.97 27.43 17.63
CA LEU A 240 19.29 26.99 17.12
C LEU A 240 19.72 25.52 17.34
N SER A 241 19.76 24.77 16.24
CA SER A 241 20.11 23.34 16.19
C SER A 241 19.07 22.42 16.83
N ASP A 242 17.81 22.54 16.41
CA ASP A 242 16.65 21.78 16.93
C ASP A 242 16.67 20.24 16.67
N LYS A 243 17.83 19.62 16.36
CA LYS A 243 17.99 18.18 16.13
C LYS A 243 18.83 17.52 17.24
N GLY A 244 18.25 16.56 17.96
CA GLY A 244 18.99 15.69 18.88
C GLY A 244 18.17 15.15 20.06
N TYR A 245 18.86 14.58 21.05
CA TYR A 245 18.24 13.87 22.18
C TYR A 245 18.23 14.72 23.47
N TYR A 246 17.13 14.65 24.21
CA TYR A 246 16.92 15.31 25.50
C TYR A 246 16.46 14.27 26.54
N MET A 247 16.86 14.44 27.81
CA MET A 247 16.46 13.56 28.91
C MET A 247 14.95 13.72 29.22
N ASN A 248 14.16 12.65 29.08
CA ASN A 248 12.73 12.70 29.38
C ASN A 248 12.49 12.82 30.90
N SER A 249 11.85 13.92 31.31
CA SER A 249 11.49 14.17 32.70
C SER A 249 10.05 13.72 33.05
N GLY A 250 9.28 13.25 32.07
CA GLY A 250 7.88 12.86 32.20
C GLY A 250 7.63 11.53 32.94
N VAL A 251 6.35 11.23 33.21
CA VAL A 251 5.92 10.02 33.92
C VAL A 251 6.33 8.72 33.20
N ASN A 252 6.45 8.76 31.88
CA ASN A 252 6.81 7.62 31.05
C ASN A 252 8.33 7.47 30.83
N ARG A 253 9.18 8.25 31.52
CA ARG A 253 10.65 8.19 31.39
C ARG A 253 11.25 6.80 31.67
N ASN A 254 10.59 5.98 32.48
CA ASN A 254 11.01 4.60 32.76
C ASN A 254 10.70 3.62 31.60
N THR A 255 10.07 4.09 30.52
CA THR A 255 9.80 3.35 29.27
C THR A 255 10.46 4.05 28.08
N TYR A 256 10.50 5.38 28.11
CA TYR A 256 11.09 6.24 27.10
C TYR A 256 12.00 7.28 27.78
N PRO A 257 13.23 6.92 28.19
CA PRO A 257 14.08 7.82 28.98
C PRO A 257 14.63 9.00 28.17
N LEU A 258 14.51 8.99 26.84
CA LEU A 258 14.87 10.11 25.97
C LEU A 258 13.66 10.63 25.18
N ILE A 259 13.74 11.90 24.80
CA ILE A 259 12.93 12.56 23.78
C ILE A 259 13.88 12.91 22.63
N TYR A 260 13.58 12.48 21.41
CA TYR A 260 14.28 12.97 20.22
C TYR A 260 13.47 14.10 19.60
N CYS A 261 14.13 15.20 19.25
CA CYS A 261 13.55 16.25 18.42
C CYS A 261 14.25 16.26 17.06
N SER A 262 13.45 16.40 16.00
CA SER A 262 13.94 16.76 14.67
C SER A 262 13.84 18.27 14.41
N LYS A 263 12.82 18.90 15.03
CA LYS A 263 12.61 20.35 15.19
C LYS A 263 11.88 20.60 16.52
N SER A 264 11.88 21.82 17.03
CA SER A 264 11.20 22.21 18.28
C SER A 264 9.69 21.90 18.33
N THR A 265 9.02 21.80 17.17
CA THR A 265 7.62 21.39 16.99
C THR A 265 7.45 19.99 16.39
N SER A 266 8.51 19.17 16.39
CA SER A 266 8.50 17.80 15.90
C SER A 266 9.44 16.93 16.73
N CYS A 267 8.91 16.46 17.87
CA CYS A 267 9.61 15.62 18.83
C CYS A 267 8.82 14.33 19.13
N GLU A 268 9.52 13.25 19.49
CA GLU A 268 8.96 11.94 19.78
C GLU A 268 9.67 11.24 20.97
N TYR A 269 8.97 10.31 21.61
CA TYR A 269 9.49 9.51 22.73
C TYR A 269 10.42 8.38 22.22
N VAL A 270 11.60 8.24 22.82
CA VAL A 270 12.59 7.22 22.42
C VAL A 270 12.77 6.17 23.53
N SER A 271 12.48 4.92 23.18
CA SER A 271 12.75 3.73 24.00
C SER A 271 14.13 3.17 23.68
N ILE A 272 14.88 2.78 24.70
CA ILE A 272 16.21 2.17 24.57
C ILE A 272 16.01 0.67 24.32
N THR A 273 16.48 0.16 23.18
CA THR A 273 16.44 -1.28 22.87
C THR A 273 17.78 -1.97 23.09
N GLU A 274 18.87 -1.22 22.98
CA GLU A 274 20.25 -1.66 23.20
C GLU A 274 20.98 -0.54 23.97
N PRO A 275 21.89 -0.85 24.91
CA PRO A 275 22.60 0.18 25.68
C PRO A 275 23.62 0.93 24.82
N GLY A 276 23.81 2.23 25.07
CA GLY A 276 24.70 3.09 24.30
C GLY A 276 24.73 4.54 24.75
N TYR A 277 25.56 5.35 24.08
CA TYR A 277 25.72 6.79 24.36
C TYR A 277 24.92 7.66 23.38
N TYR A 278 24.32 8.73 23.88
CA TYR A 278 23.47 9.66 23.13
C TYR A 278 23.94 11.10 23.36
N ILE A 279 24.13 11.87 22.28
CA ILE A 279 24.54 13.29 22.36
C ILE A 279 23.42 14.11 23.01
N ASN A 280 23.75 14.87 24.06
CA ASN A 280 22.81 15.74 24.75
C ASN A 280 22.56 17.04 23.95
N ALA A 281 21.38 17.18 23.35
CA ALA A 281 21.01 18.37 22.58
C ALA A 281 20.80 19.64 23.44
N SER A 282 20.76 19.51 24.78
CA SER A 282 20.71 20.68 25.68
C SER A 282 22.09 21.21 26.10
N GLU A 283 23.13 20.37 26.06
CA GLU A 283 24.52 20.69 26.43
C GLU A 283 25.43 19.85 25.51
N LEU A 284 25.80 20.41 24.34
CA LEU A 284 26.44 19.70 23.21
C LEU A 284 27.82 19.09 23.54
N ASP A 285 28.42 19.50 24.65
CA ASP A 285 29.66 19.00 25.23
C ASP A 285 29.48 17.74 26.08
N LYS A 286 28.26 17.20 26.20
CA LYS A 286 27.92 16.07 27.08
C LYS A 286 27.13 14.96 26.40
N VAL A 287 27.19 13.78 27.00
CA VAL A 287 26.47 12.58 26.56
C VAL A 287 25.61 11.99 27.68
N PHE A 288 24.53 11.34 27.29
CA PHE A 288 23.79 10.43 28.15
C PHE A 288 24.27 9.00 27.88
N TYR A 289 24.73 8.27 28.89
CA TYR A 289 24.81 6.82 28.81
C TYR A 289 23.44 6.23 29.15
N CYS A 290 22.90 5.38 28.27
CA CYS A 290 21.62 4.73 28.47
C CYS A 290 21.81 3.22 28.50
N SER A 291 21.19 2.54 29.47
CA SER A 291 21.12 1.07 29.50
C SER A 291 19.78 0.57 30.03
N ASN A 292 19.30 -0.52 29.44
CA ASN A 292 17.95 -1.07 29.67
C ASN A 292 16.86 -0.02 29.46
N ASN A 293 16.40 0.64 30.53
CA ASN A 293 15.34 1.66 30.52
C ASN A 293 15.76 2.96 31.23
N SER A 294 17.04 3.15 31.54
CA SER A 294 17.55 4.28 32.33
C SER A 294 18.72 4.96 31.63
N CYS A 295 18.71 6.29 31.61
CA CYS A 295 19.81 7.12 31.11
C CYS A 295 20.41 7.95 32.24
N GLN A 296 21.73 8.12 32.21
CA GLN A 296 22.52 8.93 33.15
C GLN A 296 23.33 9.95 32.36
N LEU A 297 23.49 11.16 32.92
CA LEU A 297 24.41 12.17 32.40
C LEU A 297 25.80 11.86 32.97
N GLU A 298 26.73 11.48 32.12
CA GLU A 298 28.09 11.13 32.55
C GLU A 298 29.01 12.36 32.46
N GLU A 299 29.72 12.67 33.54
CA GLU A 299 30.82 13.64 33.53
C GLU A 299 32.14 12.92 33.20
N PRO A 300 33.08 13.50 32.42
CA PRO A 300 34.28 12.81 31.90
C PRO A 300 35.33 12.27 32.89
N GLY A 301 35.02 12.06 34.18
CA GLY A 301 36.04 11.86 35.23
C GLY A 301 35.72 10.93 36.39
N GLN A 302 34.70 10.05 36.32
CA GLN A 302 34.36 9.12 37.43
C GLN A 302 34.10 7.65 37.02
N ILE A 303 34.73 7.16 35.95
CA ILE A 303 34.70 5.72 35.60
C ILE A 303 35.77 4.97 36.43
N PRO A 304 35.45 3.87 37.17
CA PRO A 304 36.44 3.12 37.95
C PRO A 304 37.29 2.14 37.11
N ASP A 305 38.61 2.12 37.32
CA ASP A 305 39.59 1.33 36.54
C ASP A 305 39.46 -0.21 36.59
N GLU A 306 38.74 -0.79 37.56
CA GLU A 306 38.76 -2.25 37.84
C GLU A 306 37.39 -2.94 37.70
N ALA A 307 36.79 -2.86 36.49
CA ALA A 307 35.56 -3.61 36.13
C ALA A 307 35.53 -4.07 34.66
N SER A 308 36.66 -4.51 34.11
CA SER A 308 36.83 -4.82 32.69
C SER A 308 36.24 -6.17 32.23
N HIS A 309 35.98 -6.28 30.92
CA HIS A 309 35.60 -7.50 30.16
C HIS A 309 34.11 -7.92 30.16
N GLN A 310 33.19 -7.02 29.80
CA GLN A 310 31.93 -7.40 29.14
C GLN A 310 31.67 -6.51 27.91
N ILE A 311 31.60 -7.12 26.73
CA ILE A 311 31.74 -6.41 25.44
C ILE A 311 30.38 -5.94 24.90
N ILE A 312 30.30 -4.64 24.63
CA ILE A 312 29.25 -3.92 23.89
C ILE A 312 29.99 -2.92 22.95
N PRO A 313 29.47 -2.50 21.79
CA PRO A 313 30.22 -1.64 20.87
C PRO A 313 30.61 -0.28 21.48
N GLY A 314 31.92 0.00 21.55
CA GLY A 314 32.49 1.25 22.03
C GLY A 314 32.98 1.19 23.49
N GLU A 315 34.29 1.06 23.68
CA GLU A 315 34.97 1.37 24.95
C GLU A 315 35.63 2.76 24.85
N CYS A 316 35.69 3.49 25.97
CA CYS A 316 36.27 4.84 26.04
C CYS A 316 37.39 4.88 27.09
N TYR A 317 38.44 5.68 26.85
CA TYR A 317 39.39 6.06 27.90
C TYR A 317 39.77 7.53 27.80
N VAL A 318 40.29 8.08 28.90
CA VAL A 318 40.59 9.52 29.04
C VAL A 318 42.08 9.75 28.93
N GLU A 319 42.51 10.69 28.08
CA GLU A 319 43.85 11.28 28.17
C GLU A 319 43.76 12.80 28.36
N LYS A 320 44.42 13.33 29.39
CA LYS A 320 44.58 14.79 29.65
C LYS A 320 43.26 15.59 29.75
N ASN A 321 42.22 14.98 30.31
CA ASN A 321 40.88 15.55 30.57
C ASN A 321 39.98 15.75 29.35
N ASP A 322 40.40 15.38 28.13
CA ASP A 322 39.52 15.30 26.98
C ASP A 322 38.88 13.88 26.89
N LEU A 323 37.56 13.81 26.67
CA LEU A 323 36.85 12.54 26.46
C LEU A 323 37.00 12.10 25.00
N ILE A 324 38.08 11.37 24.71
CA ILE A 324 38.42 10.99 23.34
C ILE A 324 37.60 9.76 22.91
N MET A 325 36.46 10.01 22.25
CA MET A 325 35.69 9.01 21.50
C MET A 325 36.48 8.53 20.28
N ILE A 326 37.28 7.47 20.45
CA ILE A 326 38.03 6.80 19.39
C ILE A 326 37.94 5.27 19.59
N GLU A 327 37.15 4.59 18.76
CA GLU A 327 37.71 4.25 17.44
C GLU A 327 37.15 5.26 16.42
N LEU A 328 38.07 5.80 15.62
CA LEU A 328 37.75 6.81 14.62
C LEU A 328 36.84 6.19 13.56
N LEU A 329 35.69 6.83 13.31
CA LEU A 329 34.86 6.50 12.14
C LEU A 329 35.66 6.88 10.89
N SER A 330 36.41 5.90 10.40
CA SER A 330 37.22 5.99 9.20
C SER A 330 36.35 6.35 8.00
N PRO A 331 36.85 7.08 6.98
CA PRO A 331 36.00 7.55 5.89
C PRO A 331 35.21 6.43 5.21
N GLY A 332 33.88 6.46 5.33
CA GLY A 332 33.04 5.28 5.14
C GLY A 332 31.58 5.46 5.56
N TYR A 333 30.76 4.43 5.30
CA TYR A 333 29.31 4.45 5.54
C TYR A 333 28.91 3.56 6.72
N TYR A 334 27.98 4.05 7.54
CA TYR A 334 27.57 3.45 8.82
C TYR A 334 26.05 3.51 8.98
N ILE A 335 25.47 2.60 9.78
CA ILE A 335 24.03 2.59 10.05
C ILE A 335 23.73 3.33 11.36
N ASP A 336 22.82 4.32 11.28
CA ASP A 336 22.22 4.99 12.44
C ASP A 336 21.12 4.10 13.03
N SER A 337 21.50 3.28 14.01
CA SER A 337 20.58 2.44 14.80
C SER A 337 19.79 3.20 15.86
N GLY A 338 20.05 4.50 16.08
CA GLY A 338 19.44 5.25 17.19
C GLY A 338 18.00 5.72 16.93
N ARG A 339 17.54 5.68 15.67
CA ARG A 339 16.40 6.48 15.22
C ARG A 339 15.17 5.64 14.85
N SER A 340 14.30 5.42 15.83
CA SER A 340 12.98 4.79 15.64
C SER A 340 11.90 5.84 15.39
N VAL A 341 11.12 5.71 14.32
CA VAL A 341 10.03 6.63 13.97
C VAL A 341 8.71 5.86 13.89
N GLY A 342 7.72 6.24 14.69
CA GLY A 342 6.36 5.71 14.60
C GLY A 342 6.20 4.18 14.76
N GLY A 343 7.17 3.49 15.38
CA GLY A 343 7.15 2.03 15.56
C GLY A 343 7.79 1.21 14.42
N SER A 344 8.23 1.86 13.34
CA SER A 344 9.01 1.21 12.27
C SER A 344 10.49 1.59 12.39
N ARG A 345 11.38 0.60 12.20
CA ARG A 345 12.84 0.78 12.22
C ARG A 345 13.32 1.37 10.89
N ASN A 346 13.27 2.70 10.79
CA ASN A 346 13.91 3.45 9.70
C ASN A 346 15.37 3.75 10.08
N ASN A 347 16.21 2.73 10.03
CA ASN A 347 17.65 2.88 10.24
C ASN A 347 18.22 3.80 9.12
N TYR A 348 18.78 4.95 9.49
CA TYR A 348 19.35 5.90 8.53
C TYR A 348 20.79 5.54 8.15
N LEU A 349 21.28 6.11 7.05
CA LEU A 349 22.68 6.01 6.65
C LEU A 349 23.46 7.24 7.10
N ILE A 350 24.63 7.02 7.68
CA ILE A 350 25.64 8.03 7.99
C ILE A 350 26.81 7.81 7.03
N TYR A 351 27.42 8.90 6.55
CA TYR A 351 28.72 8.88 5.90
C TYR A 351 29.68 9.78 6.68
N CYS A 352 30.87 9.26 6.98
CA CYS A 352 31.95 10.03 7.56
C CYS A 352 32.96 10.37 6.46
N GLN A 353 33.26 11.66 6.32
CA GLN A 353 34.17 12.19 5.31
C GLN A 353 35.61 12.26 5.83
N SER A 354 35.76 12.63 7.09
CA SER A 354 37.01 12.60 7.84
C SER A 354 36.75 12.17 9.29
N GLU A 355 37.81 12.11 10.09
CA GLU A 355 37.76 11.71 11.49
C GLU A 355 36.76 12.57 12.29
N ASN A 356 35.66 11.96 12.74
CA ASN A 356 34.53 12.58 13.43
C ASN A 356 33.73 13.63 12.62
N GLU A 357 33.98 13.77 11.31
CA GLU A 357 33.23 14.63 10.39
C GLU A 357 32.18 13.80 9.63
N CYS A 358 31.02 13.60 10.24
CA CYS A 358 29.98 12.69 9.75
C CYS A 358 28.66 13.41 9.43
N ILE A 359 28.08 13.08 8.27
CA ILE A 359 26.81 13.60 7.77
C ILE A 359 25.76 12.47 7.65
N SER A 360 24.49 12.82 7.82
CA SER A 360 23.37 11.89 7.59
C SER A 360 22.90 12.00 6.15
N ILE A 361 22.85 10.87 5.44
CA ILE A 361 22.36 10.81 4.06
C ILE A 361 20.83 10.75 4.07
N ALA A 362 20.21 11.63 3.29
CA ALA A 362 18.77 11.67 3.11
C ALA A 362 18.35 10.75 1.96
N ASN A 363 17.30 9.95 2.16
CA ASN A 363 16.79 9.01 1.14
C ASN A 363 17.84 8.04 0.54
N PRO A 364 18.71 7.40 1.35
CA PRO A 364 19.74 6.49 0.85
C PRO A 364 19.12 5.32 0.06
N ALA A 365 19.82 4.91 -1.00
CA ALA A 365 19.36 3.92 -1.95
C ALA A 365 20.50 3.06 -2.51
N ASN A 366 20.19 1.82 -2.89
CA ASN A 366 21.15 0.83 -3.40
C ASN A 366 22.19 0.42 -2.34
N TYR A 367 23.43 0.11 -2.74
CA TYR A 367 24.46 -0.49 -1.88
C TYR A 367 25.58 0.49 -1.54
N TYR A 368 26.02 0.45 -0.29
CA TYR A 368 27.18 1.18 0.22
C TYR A 368 28.15 0.18 0.87
N ILE A 369 29.44 0.49 0.93
CA ILE A 369 30.42 -0.36 1.63
C ILE A 369 30.35 -0.06 3.12
N ASN A 370 30.18 -1.10 3.94
CA ASN A 370 30.07 -0.97 5.38
C ASN A 370 31.42 -0.59 6.01
N GLY A 371 31.51 0.63 6.54
CA GLY A 371 32.67 1.12 7.31
C GLY A 371 32.73 0.55 8.72
N GLY A 372 31.64 -0.02 9.24
CA GLY A 372 31.54 -0.63 10.57
C GLY A 372 32.18 -2.02 10.68
N ARG A 373 33.21 -2.31 9.88
CA ARG A 373 33.85 -3.63 9.81
C ARG A 373 35.15 -3.65 10.61
N THR A 374 35.26 -4.59 11.56
CA THR A 374 36.50 -4.90 12.25
C THR A 374 37.57 -5.49 11.30
N PRO A 375 38.80 -4.98 11.28
CA PRO A 375 39.93 -5.63 10.62
C PRO A 375 40.27 -6.99 11.24
N GLU A 376 40.92 -7.87 10.47
CA GLU A 376 41.32 -9.20 10.95
C GLU A 376 42.49 -9.12 11.95
N LEU A 377 42.19 -9.31 13.24
CA LEU A 377 43.17 -9.57 14.29
C LEU A 377 42.90 -10.94 14.93
N SER A 378 43.97 -11.70 15.19
CA SER A 378 43.89 -13.15 15.35
C SER A 378 43.42 -13.58 16.75
N ASN A 379 42.30 -14.30 16.77
CA ASN A 379 42.12 -15.66 17.35
C ASN A 379 40.67 -15.90 17.81
N ASN A 380 39.97 -16.81 17.12
CA ASN A 380 38.76 -17.51 17.59
C ASN A 380 37.60 -16.63 18.13
N LYS A 381 37.14 -15.66 17.34
CA LYS A 381 35.81 -15.06 17.47
C LYS A 381 35.20 -14.85 16.09
N GLU A 382 33.88 -14.97 15.95
CA GLU A 382 33.23 -14.86 14.63
C GLU A 382 33.35 -13.45 14.05
N VAL A 383 33.69 -13.38 12.76
CA VAL A 383 33.89 -12.15 12.01
C VAL A 383 32.54 -11.66 11.48
N SER A 384 32.24 -10.37 11.63
CA SER A 384 31.10 -9.77 10.93
C SER A 384 31.36 -9.79 9.42
N THR A 385 30.61 -10.61 8.69
CA THR A 385 30.78 -10.80 7.24
C THR A 385 30.09 -9.71 6.40
N ASP A 386 29.28 -8.87 7.03
CA ASP A 386 28.46 -7.86 6.34
C ASP A 386 29.30 -6.68 5.84
N THR A 387 29.90 -6.89 4.67
CA THR A 387 30.70 -5.92 3.92
C THR A 387 29.89 -4.80 3.27
N LEU A 388 28.57 -4.94 3.18
CA LEU A 388 27.68 -4.00 2.50
C LEU A 388 26.57 -3.49 3.42
N ILE A 389 26.06 -2.31 3.10
CA ILE A 389 24.78 -1.78 3.60
C ILE A 389 23.86 -1.64 2.40
N TYR A 390 22.70 -2.28 2.44
CA TYR A 390 21.63 -2.07 1.46
C TYR A 390 20.61 -1.09 2.02
N CYS A 391 20.24 -0.08 1.23
CA CYS A 391 19.24 0.93 1.62
C CYS A 391 18.08 1.01 0.62
N LYS A 392 16.87 1.16 1.15
CA LYS A 392 15.63 1.34 0.40
C LYS A 392 14.75 2.37 1.12
N SER A 393 14.67 3.58 0.57
CA SER A 393 13.72 4.63 1.01
C SER A 393 13.80 4.98 2.51
N ASN A 394 15.03 5.12 3.05
CA ASN A 394 15.34 5.35 4.47
C ASN A 394 15.21 4.14 5.41
N ILE A 395 15.13 2.91 4.88
CA ILE A 395 15.40 1.67 5.64
C ILE A 395 16.74 1.11 5.16
N CYS A 396 17.75 1.08 6.03
CA CYS A 396 19.06 0.50 5.74
C CYS A 396 19.35 -0.75 6.60
N THR A 397 19.92 -1.78 5.97
CA THR A 397 20.30 -3.05 6.61
C THR A 397 21.69 -3.48 6.19
N THR A 398 22.47 -4.06 7.12
CA THR A 398 23.74 -4.71 6.78
C THR A 398 23.49 -5.97 5.94
N THR A 399 24.43 -6.32 5.08
CA THR A 399 24.40 -7.59 4.32
C THR A 399 25.79 -7.96 3.81
N SER A 400 26.01 -9.26 3.58
CA SER A 400 27.29 -9.82 3.13
C SER A 400 27.35 -9.87 1.60
N GLY A 401 28.48 -9.43 1.03
CA GLY A 401 28.73 -9.56 -0.41
C GLY A 401 28.80 -11.00 -0.90
N THR A 402 28.68 -11.21 -2.21
CA THR A 402 28.95 -12.49 -2.89
C THR A 402 30.30 -12.44 -3.59
N ALA A 403 31.08 -13.53 -3.56
CA ALA A 403 32.35 -13.60 -4.30
C ALA A 403 32.09 -13.53 -5.83
N GLY A 404 32.74 -12.59 -6.51
CA GLY A 404 32.45 -12.24 -7.91
C GLY A 404 31.21 -11.35 -8.10
N GLY A 405 30.55 -10.94 -7.02
CA GLY A 405 29.29 -10.20 -7.05
C GLY A 405 29.44 -8.74 -7.45
N HIS A 406 28.47 -8.23 -8.20
CA HIS A 406 28.39 -6.84 -8.65
C HIS A 406 27.08 -6.20 -8.17
N TYR A 407 27.16 -4.99 -7.64
CA TYR A 407 26.04 -4.28 -7.00
C TYR A 407 26.01 -2.82 -7.46
N ILE A 408 24.82 -2.21 -7.57
CA ILE A 408 24.70 -0.78 -7.82
C ILE A 408 25.18 0.00 -6.59
N ALA A 409 26.16 0.88 -6.78
CA ALA A 409 26.62 1.74 -5.71
C ALA A 409 25.60 2.87 -5.45
N GLY A 410 25.44 3.24 -4.18
CA GLY A 410 24.53 4.30 -3.76
C GLY A 410 25.09 5.70 -4.01
N GLY A 411 24.27 6.55 -4.61
CA GLY A 411 24.51 7.99 -4.74
C GLY A 411 23.73 8.81 -3.71
N ASN A 412 23.83 10.13 -3.83
CA ASN A 412 23.06 11.11 -3.09
C ASN A 412 22.80 12.29 -4.05
N ASP A 413 21.55 12.67 -4.31
CA ASP A 413 21.20 13.51 -5.48
C ASP A 413 21.65 14.98 -5.38
N ASP A 414 21.98 15.47 -4.18
CA ASP A 414 22.19 16.91 -3.89
C ASP A 414 23.68 17.36 -3.81
N ASP A 415 24.68 16.47 -3.87
CA ASP A 415 26.11 16.84 -3.76
C ASP A 415 27.02 16.08 -4.75
N ASP A 416 27.58 16.82 -5.71
CA ASP A 416 28.44 16.33 -6.80
C ASP A 416 29.80 15.76 -6.29
N THR A 417 30.21 16.10 -5.05
CA THR A 417 31.50 15.66 -4.47
C THR A 417 31.43 14.27 -3.81
N LEU A 418 30.23 13.80 -3.45
CA LEU A 418 30.01 12.52 -2.77
C LEU A 418 29.58 11.39 -3.73
N LEU A 419 29.50 11.67 -5.04
CA LEU A 419 28.91 10.77 -6.03
C LEU A 419 29.76 9.52 -6.32
N ASN A 420 29.31 8.38 -5.78
CA ASN A 420 29.71 7.07 -6.26
C ASN A 420 28.61 6.38 -7.07
N ASN A 421 28.17 7.01 -8.16
CA ASN A 421 27.20 6.46 -9.12
C ASN A 421 27.79 5.31 -9.98
N GLY A 422 28.75 4.56 -9.45
CA GLY A 422 29.41 3.43 -10.09
C GLY A 422 28.81 2.09 -9.69
N TYR A 423 29.66 1.08 -9.56
CA TYR A 423 29.29 -0.25 -9.06
C TYR A 423 30.20 -0.68 -7.92
N ILE A 424 29.68 -1.45 -6.96
CA ILE A 424 30.50 -2.16 -5.98
C ILE A 424 30.80 -3.55 -6.54
N TYR A 425 32.07 -3.95 -6.50
CA TYR A 425 32.54 -5.28 -6.86
C TYR A 425 33.08 -6.00 -5.63
N CYS A 426 32.66 -7.24 -5.41
CA CYS A 426 33.10 -8.08 -4.30
C CYS A 426 33.97 -9.24 -4.81
N THR A 427 35.24 -9.30 -4.41
CA THR A 427 36.14 -10.44 -4.71
C THR A 427 35.84 -11.63 -3.78
N SER A 428 35.41 -11.36 -2.56
CA SER A 428 34.87 -12.33 -1.60
C SER A 428 33.68 -11.71 -0.86
N SER A 429 32.97 -12.51 -0.06
CA SER A 429 31.98 -11.96 0.90
C SER A 429 32.60 -11.00 1.93
N SER A 430 33.90 -11.11 2.16
CA SER A 430 34.69 -10.28 3.08
C SER A 430 35.58 -9.24 2.38
N HIS A 431 35.40 -8.96 1.08
CA HIS A 431 36.19 -7.93 0.41
C HIS A 431 35.47 -7.35 -0.82
N CYS A 432 35.00 -6.10 -0.68
CA CYS A 432 34.29 -5.35 -1.71
C CYS A 432 34.89 -3.96 -1.88
N GLU A 433 34.89 -3.43 -3.10
CA GLU A 433 35.44 -2.12 -3.46
C GLU A 433 34.52 -1.36 -4.44
N ASN A 434 34.57 -0.02 -4.42
CA ASN A 434 33.85 0.82 -5.38
C ASN A 434 34.63 0.94 -6.69
N ARG A 435 33.96 0.76 -7.83
CA ARG A 435 34.51 0.86 -9.17
C ARG A 435 33.64 1.74 -10.07
N LYS A 436 34.26 2.33 -11.10
CA LYS A 436 33.58 3.08 -12.16
C LYS A 436 34.09 2.59 -13.52
N SER A 437 33.19 2.36 -14.47
CA SER A 437 33.55 1.97 -15.84
C SER A 437 33.98 3.18 -16.66
N ASN A 438 35.05 3.04 -17.45
CA ASN A 438 35.56 4.07 -18.34
C ASN A 438 34.82 4.13 -19.71
N GLY A 439 33.85 3.25 -19.94
CA GLY A 439 33.10 3.16 -21.20
C GLY A 439 31.68 2.64 -20.99
N GLU A 440 31.11 1.99 -22.02
CA GLU A 440 29.92 1.14 -21.82
C GLU A 440 30.35 -0.27 -21.42
N SER A 441 29.82 -0.78 -20.31
CA SER A 441 30.05 -2.16 -19.85
C SER A 441 28.84 -2.71 -19.11
N TYR A 442 28.74 -4.05 -19.05
CA TYR A 442 27.61 -4.78 -18.47
C TYR A 442 28.10 -5.82 -17.47
N PHE A 443 27.38 -5.97 -16.35
CA PHE A 443 27.71 -6.89 -15.25
C PHE A 443 26.47 -7.62 -14.75
N LEU A 444 26.62 -8.84 -14.21
CA LEU A 444 25.50 -9.60 -13.65
C LEU A 444 25.09 -9.03 -12.28
N ASN A 445 23.85 -8.58 -12.13
CA ASN A 445 23.38 -7.97 -10.89
C ASN A 445 23.28 -9.01 -9.76
N SER A 446 23.98 -8.76 -8.66
CA SER A 446 23.98 -9.61 -7.46
C SER A 446 23.07 -9.08 -6.34
N GLY A 447 22.56 -7.86 -6.48
CA GLY A 447 21.72 -7.17 -5.50
C GLY A 447 20.26 -7.63 -5.44
N GLU A 448 19.51 -7.00 -4.53
CA GLU A 448 18.13 -7.35 -4.16
C GLU A 448 17.16 -7.38 -5.35
N ASN A 449 17.31 -6.44 -6.27
CA ASN A 449 16.44 -6.32 -7.45
C ASN A 449 16.83 -7.21 -8.64
N LYS A 450 17.81 -8.12 -8.50
CA LYS A 450 18.27 -8.99 -9.60
C LYS A 450 17.18 -9.85 -10.25
N THR A 451 16.11 -10.17 -9.52
CA THR A 451 14.94 -10.93 -10.01
C THR A 451 14.01 -10.12 -10.92
N ARG A 452 14.30 -8.82 -11.10
CA ARG A 452 13.62 -7.91 -12.05
C ARG A 452 14.61 -7.21 -12.97
N ASN A 453 15.79 -6.88 -12.46
CA ASN A 453 16.83 -6.13 -13.15
C ASN A 453 18.15 -6.92 -13.08
N GLY A 454 18.25 -8.04 -13.81
CA GLY A 454 19.35 -9.00 -13.73
C GLY A 454 20.70 -8.51 -14.25
N VAL A 455 20.76 -7.34 -14.91
CA VAL A 455 21.98 -6.75 -15.45
C VAL A 455 22.21 -5.35 -14.87
N ILE A 456 23.45 -5.06 -14.51
CA ILE A 456 23.96 -3.71 -14.27
C ILE A 456 24.56 -3.21 -15.58
N LYS A 457 24.02 -2.10 -16.12
CA LYS A 457 24.64 -1.34 -17.20
C LYS A 457 25.45 -0.20 -16.59
N CYS A 458 26.66 0.02 -17.07
CA CYS A 458 27.45 1.21 -16.81
C CYS A 458 27.77 1.92 -18.13
N SER A 459 27.66 3.26 -18.16
CA SER A 459 28.08 4.11 -19.27
C SER A 459 28.78 5.36 -18.73
N SER A 460 30.03 5.58 -19.13
CA SER A 460 30.81 6.79 -18.77
C SER A 460 30.85 7.08 -17.26
N GLY A 461 31.12 6.05 -16.45
CA GLY A 461 31.23 6.16 -14.99
C GLY A 461 29.91 6.28 -14.22
N ARG A 462 28.75 6.24 -14.90
CA ARG A 462 27.41 6.14 -14.28
C ARG A 462 26.82 4.75 -14.52
N CYS A 463 26.27 4.12 -13.49
CA CYS A 463 25.72 2.76 -13.54
C CYS A 463 24.26 2.70 -13.06
N GLU A 464 23.48 1.83 -13.69
CA GLU A 464 22.07 1.56 -13.39
C GLU A 464 21.76 0.06 -13.54
N SER A 465 20.82 -0.47 -12.76
CA SER A 465 20.33 -1.83 -12.93
C SER A 465 19.19 -1.83 -13.95
N ILE A 466 19.32 -2.55 -15.06
CA ILE A 466 18.34 -2.58 -16.15
C ILE A 466 17.48 -3.85 -16.13
N ASP A 467 16.22 -3.70 -16.53
CA ASP A 467 15.33 -4.81 -16.88
C ASP A 467 15.82 -5.40 -18.22
N ALA A 468 16.31 -6.63 -18.20
CA ALA A 468 17.12 -7.20 -19.28
C ALA A 468 16.27 -7.96 -20.31
N SER A 469 16.19 -7.42 -21.53
CA SER A 469 15.64 -8.13 -22.69
C SER A 469 16.35 -9.48 -22.94
N TYR A 470 15.62 -10.44 -23.51
CA TYR A 470 16.18 -11.70 -23.99
C TYR A 470 17.39 -11.47 -24.91
N GLY A 471 18.47 -12.21 -24.68
CA GLY A 471 19.68 -12.18 -25.51
C GLY A 471 20.98 -12.15 -24.70
N TYR A 472 22.07 -11.77 -25.36
CA TYR A 472 23.40 -11.70 -24.75
C TYR A 472 23.83 -10.24 -24.51
N PHE A 473 24.63 -10.02 -23.48
CA PHE A 473 25.26 -8.74 -23.13
C PHE A 473 26.78 -8.91 -23.05
N ILE A 474 27.52 -7.91 -23.52
CA ILE A 474 28.98 -7.95 -23.56
C ILE A 474 29.53 -7.58 -22.17
N SER A 475 29.96 -8.60 -21.41
CA SER A 475 30.62 -8.42 -20.10
C SER A 475 31.90 -7.56 -20.23
N GLU A 476 32.32 -6.86 -19.18
CA GLU A 476 33.65 -6.22 -19.17
C GLU A 476 34.79 -7.25 -19.35
N ASN A 477 34.63 -8.45 -18.78
CA ASN A 477 35.58 -9.55 -18.93
C ASN A 477 35.57 -10.12 -20.37
N PRO A 478 36.69 -10.10 -21.12
CA PRO A 478 36.73 -10.58 -22.50
C PRO A 478 36.34 -12.05 -22.70
N GLU A 479 36.55 -12.93 -21.70
CA GLU A 479 36.27 -14.38 -21.79
C GLU A 479 34.79 -14.76 -21.55
N GLU A 480 33.93 -13.78 -21.29
CA GLU A 480 32.56 -14.02 -20.79
C GLU A 480 31.51 -13.22 -21.57
N LEU A 481 30.29 -13.75 -21.64
CA LEU A 481 29.08 -13.02 -22.00
C LEU A 481 28.05 -13.23 -20.90
N ILE A 482 27.15 -12.27 -20.72
CA ILE A 482 25.98 -12.47 -19.85
C ILE A 482 24.82 -12.85 -20.76
N TYR A 483 24.21 -14.02 -20.54
CA TYR A 483 23.00 -14.46 -21.23
C TYR A 483 21.79 -14.24 -20.34
N CYS A 484 20.75 -13.59 -20.87
CA CYS A 484 19.47 -13.40 -20.20
C CYS A 484 18.33 -14.04 -20.99
N GLU A 485 17.51 -14.84 -20.31
CA GLU A 485 16.25 -15.36 -20.86
C GLU A 485 15.10 -14.34 -20.69
N ASN A 486 15.17 -13.55 -19.62
CA ASN A 486 14.25 -12.47 -19.28
C ASN A 486 14.89 -11.54 -18.25
N GLY A 487 14.21 -10.45 -17.87
CA GLY A 487 14.75 -9.43 -16.99
C GLY A 487 15.22 -9.91 -15.60
N GLY A 488 14.69 -11.04 -15.10
CA GLY A 488 15.08 -11.63 -13.82
C GLY A 488 15.98 -12.87 -13.91
N ASN A 489 16.15 -13.49 -15.09
CA ASN A 489 16.94 -14.70 -15.27
C ASN A 489 18.13 -14.46 -16.21
N CYS A 490 19.27 -14.14 -15.61
CA CYS A 490 20.54 -13.89 -16.30
C CYS A 490 21.67 -14.74 -15.71
N SER A 491 22.63 -15.13 -16.54
CA SER A 491 23.77 -15.99 -16.17
C SER A 491 25.05 -15.61 -16.94
N ILE A 492 26.22 -15.94 -16.40
CA ILE A 492 27.50 -15.79 -17.10
C ILE A 492 27.79 -17.07 -17.89
N ILE A 493 28.13 -16.93 -19.17
CA ILE A 493 28.54 -18.01 -20.08
C ILE A 493 29.92 -17.72 -20.68
N LYS A 494 30.66 -18.79 -21.03
CA LYS A 494 31.87 -18.67 -21.85
C LYS A 494 31.52 -18.89 -23.33
N PRO A 495 31.90 -17.98 -24.26
CA PRO A 495 31.49 -18.07 -25.65
C PRO A 495 32.23 -19.20 -26.38
N ALA A 496 31.49 -20.21 -26.82
CA ALA A 496 31.93 -21.14 -27.87
C ALA A 496 32.00 -20.45 -29.24
N THR A 497 32.68 -21.07 -30.20
CA THR A 497 32.79 -20.59 -31.59
C THR A 497 31.41 -20.42 -32.23
N GLY A 498 31.11 -19.20 -32.70
CA GLY A 498 29.82 -18.84 -33.29
C GLY A 498 29.55 -17.34 -33.16
N PHE A 499 28.33 -16.92 -33.50
CA PHE A 499 27.84 -15.56 -33.29
C PHE A 499 26.73 -15.52 -32.25
N TYR A 500 26.71 -14.42 -31.49
CA TYR A 500 25.82 -14.15 -30.36
C TYR A 500 24.95 -12.93 -30.65
N ASN A 501 23.66 -13.03 -30.37
CA ASN A 501 22.71 -11.93 -30.55
C ASN A 501 22.79 -10.97 -29.35
N ILE A 502 23.20 -9.73 -29.58
CA ILE A 502 23.38 -8.76 -28.50
C ILE A 502 22.08 -8.00 -28.28
N ALA A 503 21.54 -8.05 -27.06
CA ALA A 503 20.19 -7.58 -26.72
C ALA A 503 19.93 -6.07 -26.94
N TYR A 504 20.99 -5.28 -27.18
CA TYR A 504 20.95 -3.82 -27.34
C TYR A 504 21.69 -3.29 -28.57
N ASP A 505 22.56 -4.07 -29.24
CA ASP A 505 23.34 -3.60 -30.39
C ASP A 505 23.91 -4.76 -31.24
N GLY A 506 23.14 -5.18 -32.25
CA GLY A 506 23.62 -6.03 -33.33
C GLY A 506 23.96 -7.47 -32.93
N SER A 507 24.99 -8.03 -33.56
CA SER A 507 25.54 -9.34 -33.19
C SER A 507 27.05 -9.33 -33.19
N VAL A 508 27.62 -10.31 -32.49
CA VAL A 508 29.03 -10.33 -32.12
C VAL A 508 29.60 -11.73 -32.27
N ASP A 509 30.79 -11.85 -32.87
CA ASP A 509 31.54 -13.11 -32.93
C ASP A 509 32.13 -13.48 -31.55
N SER A 510 32.57 -14.72 -31.39
CA SER A 510 33.28 -15.17 -30.17
C SER A 510 34.58 -14.41 -29.86
N ASN A 511 35.01 -13.46 -30.71
CA ASN A 511 36.17 -12.58 -30.55
C ASN A 511 35.78 -11.09 -30.37
N ARG A 512 34.51 -10.81 -30.06
CA ARG A 512 33.97 -9.46 -29.76
C ARG A 512 33.95 -8.46 -30.93
N LYS A 513 33.96 -8.94 -32.18
CA LYS A 513 33.82 -8.09 -33.38
C LYS A 513 32.35 -7.83 -33.70
N LYS A 514 32.00 -6.57 -33.97
CA LYS A 514 30.66 -6.16 -34.41
C LYS A 514 30.33 -6.70 -35.82
N SER A 515 29.06 -7.03 -36.02
CA SER A 515 28.51 -7.55 -37.26
C SER A 515 28.43 -6.55 -38.43
N THR A 516 28.82 -7.02 -39.61
CA THR A 516 28.41 -6.54 -40.95
C THR A 516 26.99 -7.04 -41.29
N LYS A 517 26.40 -6.51 -42.38
CA LYS A 517 25.07 -6.91 -42.87
C LYS A 517 25.04 -8.31 -43.47
N GLY A 518 24.01 -9.09 -43.14
CA GLY A 518 23.75 -10.43 -43.68
C GLY A 518 23.41 -11.44 -42.58
N PHE A 519 23.50 -12.75 -42.87
CA PHE A 519 23.24 -13.80 -41.88
C PHE A 519 24.52 -14.36 -41.26
N TYR A 520 24.42 -14.77 -40.00
CA TYR A 520 25.48 -15.48 -39.26
C TYR A 520 24.96 -16.81 -38.72
N ILE A 521 25.85 -17.79 -38.59
CA ILE A 521 25.55 -19.06 -37.92
C ILE A 521 25.64 -18.85 -36.40
N SER A 522 24.56 -19.15 -35.68
CA SER A 522 24.53 -19.07 -34.22
C SER A 522 25.29 -20.23 -33.57
N ASN A 523 25.61 -20.11 -32.28
CA ASN A 523 26.01 -21.25 -31.45
C ASN A 523 24.87 -22.28 -31.23
N THR A 524 23.61 -21.89 -31.48
CA THR A 524 22.44 -22.79 -31.42
C THR A 524 22.11 -23.38 -32.79
N SER A 525 21.88 -24.69 -32.87
CA SER A 525 21.52 -25.37 -34.13
C SER A 525 20.18 -24.87 -34.69
N ASN A 526 20.08 -24.83 -36.02
CA ASN A 526 18.93 -24.31 -36.79
C ASN A 526 18.50 -22.87 -36.42
N ILE A 527 19.40 -22.09 -35.83
CA ILE A 527 19.25 -20.63 -35.64
C ILE A 527 20.36 -19.91 -36.41
N LEU A 528 19.97 -19.00 -37.28
CA LEU A 528 20.84 -17.95 -37.79
C LEU A 528 20.63 -16.67 -36.98
N ILE A 529 21.57 -15.74 -37.08
CA ILE A 529 21.34 -14.36 -36.65
C ILE A 529 21.23 -13.49 -37.90
N ASP A 530 20.04 -12.94 -38.11
CA ASP A 530 19.73 -12.00 -39.18
C ASP A 530 20.20 -10.60 -38.78
N CYS A 531 21.23 -10.10 -39.48
CA CYS A 531 21.76 -8.74 -39.38
C CYS A 531 21.51 -7.94 -40.68
N THR A 532 20.47 -8.24 -41.45
CA THR A 532 20.14 -7.48 -42.67
C THR A 532 19.54 -6.10 -42.37
N GLY A 533 18.80 -5.99 -41.26
CA GLY A 533 18.20 -4.76 -40.74
C GLY A 533 19.15 -3.85 -39.94
N SER A 534 18.58 -2.93 -39.15
CA SER A 534 19.31 -2.01 -38.27
C SER A 534 19.68 -2.62 -36.91
N VAL A 535 19.00 -3.69 -36.49
CA VAL A 535 19.25 -4.45 -35.27
C VAL A 535 19.26 -5.92 -35.66
N CYS A 536 20.21 -6.70 -35.14
CA CYS A 536 20.24 -8.13 -35.42
C CYS A 536 19.24 -8.89 -34.55
N LYS A 537 18.65 -9.96 -35.09
CA LYS A 537 17.67 -10.81 -34.38
C LYS A 537 17.97 -12.30 -34.60
N PRO A 538 17.60 -13.19 -33.66
CA PRO A 538 17.58 -14.62 -33.94
C PRO A 538 16.57 -14.91 -35.06
N PHE A 539 16.94 -15.80 -35.97
CA PHE A 539 16.13 -16.25 -37.10
C PHE A 539 16.12 -17.77 -37.12
N TYR A 540 14.95 -18.36 -36.86
CA TYR A 540 14.76 -19.81 -36.97
C TYR A 540 14.90 -20.23 -38.43
N ALA A 541 15.97 -20.96 -38.71
CA ALA A 541 16.38 -21.26 -40.07
C ALA A 541 15.46 -22.32 -40.68
N LYS A 542 14.89 -21.98 -41.83
CA LYS A 542 14.22 -22.93 -42.72
C LYS A 542 15.26 -23.50 -43.68
N ASN A 543 15.04 -24.71 -44.19
CA ASN A 543 15.94 -25.34 -45.16
C ASN A 543 16.12 -24.41 -46.37
N GLY A 544 17.35 -24.11 -46.80
CA GLY A 544 17.56 -23.06 -47.80
C GLY A 544 18.96 -22.47 -47.85
N ILE A 545 19.09 -21.41 -48.64
CA ILE A 545 20.37 -20.75 -48.97
C ILE A 545 20.29 -19.28 -48.54
N PHE A 546 21.27 -18.82 -47.76
CA PHE A 546 21.32 -17.48 -47.17
C PHE A 546 22.68 -16.82 -47.43
N ARG A 547 22.69 -15.51 -47.68
CA ARG A 547 23.95 -14.74 -47.80
C ARG A 547 24.60 -14.59 -46.43
N SER A 548 25.83 -15.10 -46.26
CA SER A 548 26.61 -14.82 -45.06
C SER A 548 27.00 -13.35 -45.01
N ALA A 549 27.03 -12.78 -43.81
CA ALA A 549 27.67 -11.49 -43.56
C ALA A 549 29.22 -11.59 -43.55
N THR A 550 29.77 -12.81 -43.52
CA THR A 550 31.22 -13.06 -43.61
C THR A 550 31.69 -13.12 -45.06
N THR A 551 32.96 -12.76 -45.30
CA THR A 551 33.59 -12.81 -46.63
C THR A 551 34.80 -13.76 -46.64
N THR A 552 35.26 -14.11 -47.85
CA THR A 552 36.48 -14.89 -48.11
C THR A 552 37.23 -14.32 -49.30
N THR A 553 38.50 -14.68 -49.47
CA THR A 553 39.32 -14.28 -50.63
C THR A 553 39.44 -15.41 -51.64
N MET A 554 39.00 -15.15 -52.87
CA MET A 554 39.12 -16.07 -54.00
C MET A 554 40.14 -15.55 -55.03
N ALA A 555 40.88 -16.47 -55.66
CA ALA A 555 41.86 -16.14 -56.68
C ALA A 555 41.18 -16.09 -58.06
N VAL A 556 41.23 -14.92 -58.72
CA VAL A 556 40.62 -14.73 -60.04
C VAL A 556 41.66 -14.96 -61.13
N ASN A 557 41.45 -16.00 -61.95
CA ASN A 557 42.33 -16.32 -63.08
C ASN A 557 42.06 -15.41 -64.29
N HIS A 558 42.50 -14.16 -64.23
CA HIS A 558 42.62 -13.34 -65.44
C HIS A 558 43.70 -13.90 -66.38
N SER A 559 43.42 -13.88 -67.69
CA SER A 559 44.25 -14.46 -68.77
C SER A 559 45.66 -13.83 -68.96
N ASN A 560 46.11 -12.96 -68.04
CA ASN A 560 47.33 -12.16 -68.15
C ASN A 560 48.27 -12.31 -66.93
N ASN A 561 48.50 -13.56 -66.47
CA ASN A 561 49.61 -13.94 -65.57
C ASN A 561 49.83 -13.05 -64.32
N LYS A 562 48.75 -12.58 -63.72
CA LYS A 562 48.77 -11.80 -62.48
C LYS A 562 47.69 -12.36 -61.54
N ARG A 563 48.08 -12.72 -60.32
CA ARG A 563 47.15 -13.23 -59.30
C ARG A 563 46.55 -12.06 -58.54
N ASP A 564 45.46 -11.49 -59.06
CA ASP A 564 44.61 -10.60 -58.28
C ASP A 564 43.58 -11.44 -57.49
N THR A 565 43.36 -11.07 -56.23
CA THR A 565 42.47 -11.77 -55.31
C THR A 565 41.24 -10.91 -55.03
N GLN A 566 40.05 -11.45 -55.29
CA GLN A 566 38.78 -10.78 -55.02
C GLN A 566 38.25 -11.19 -53.65
N ILE A 567 37.69 -10.24 -52.90
CA ILE A 567 36.90 -10.51 -51.70
C ILE A 567 35.46 -10.78 -52.15
N VAL A 568 34.88 -11.88 -51.69
CA VAL A 568 33.49 -12.29 -52.00
C VAL A 568 32.76 -12.68 -50.72
N TYR A 569 31.43 -12.63 -50.72
CA TYR A 569 30.61 -13.09 -49.60
C TYR A 569 30.58 -14.62 -49.55
N ASN A 570 30.55 -15.17 -48.33
CA ASN A 570 30.27 -16.59 -48.15
C ASN A 570 28.75 -16.85 -48.24
N ILE A 571 28.38 -18.10 -48.49
CA ILE A 571 26.98 -18.55 -48.53
C ILE A 571 26.77 -19.59 -47.42
N ILE A 572 25.61 -19.53 -46.77
CA ILE A 572 25.16 -20.46 -45.73
C ILE A 572 24.06 -21.35 -46.33
N SER A 573 24.18 -22.66 -46.13
CA SER A 573 23.16 -23.65 -46.47
C SER A 573 22.58 -24.23 -45.18
N CYS A 574 21.26 -24.26 -45.08
CA CYS A 574 20.52 -24.82 -43.96
C CYS A 574 19.67 -26.02 -44.38
N SER A 575 19.55 -27.00 -43.49
CA SER A 575 18.76 -28.22 -43.63
C SER A 575 18.16 -28.61 -42.28
N ASP A 576 17.30 -29.65 -42.26
CA ASP A 576 16.73 -30.18 -41.01
C ASP A 576 17.81 -30.58 -39.97
N THR A 577 19.02 -30.88 -40.44
CA THR A 577 20.17 -31.34 -39.64
C THR A 577 21.08 -30.23 -39.12
N GLY A 578 20.96 -28.99 -39.61
CA GLY A 578 21.86 -27.89 -39.26
C GLY A 578 22.01 -26.83 -40.36
N CYS A 579 22.57 -25.68 -39.97
CA CYS A 579 23.10 -24.66 -40.89
C CYS A 579 24.63 -24.74 -40.95
N VAL A 580 25.18 -24.75 -42.16
CA VAL A 580 26.62 -24.81 -42.44
C VAL A 580 27.01 -23.75 -43.47
N GLN A 581 28.23 -23.23 -43.36
CA GLN A 581 28.80 -22.35 -44.38
C GLN A 581 29.42 -23.21 -45.48
N LEU A 582 29.16 -22.86 -46.74
CA LEU A 582 29.71 -23.61 -47.89
C LEU A 582 31.24 -23.59 -47.90
N SER A 583 31.85 -24.70 -48.29
CA SER A 583 33.30 -24.78 -48.53
C SER A 583 33.69 -23.91 -49.74
N ALA A 584 34.98 -23.56 -49.84
CA ALA A 584 35.50 -22.79 -50.98
C ALA A 584 35.26 -23.47 -52.34
N SER A 585 35.17 -24.81 -52.37
CA SER A 585 34.81 -25.60 -53.56
C SER A 585 33.32 -25.52 -53.91
N GLU A 586 32.43 -25.51 -52.93
CA GLU A 586 30.99 -25.39 -53.15
C GLU A 586 30.59 -23.96 -53.54
N LEU A 587 31.20 -22.96 -52.87
CA LEU A 587 31.04 -21.54 -53.20
C LEU A 587 31.48 -21.25 -54.66
N ALA A 588 32.61 -21.83 -55.08
CA ALA A 588 33.14 -21.70 -56.45
C ALA A 588 32.36 -22.48 -57.52
N ALA A 589 31.38 -23.30 -57.12
CA ALA A 589 30.50 -24.06 -58.03
C ALA A 589 29.15 -23.38 -58.27
N ILE A 590 28.82 -22.31 -57.53
CA ILE A 590 27.59 -21.53 -57.73
C ILE A 590 27.65 -20.82 -59.09
N PRO A 591 26.65 -20.97 -59.97
CA PRO A 591 26.62 -20.26 -61.24
C PRO A 591 26.57 -18.75 -61.06
N ILE A 592 27.27 -18.01 -61.93
CA ILE A 592 27.27 -16.55 -61.92
C ILE A 592 26.26 -16.02 -62.94
N CYS A 593 25.30 -15.24 -62.46
CA CYS A 593 24.23 -14.62 -63.25
C CYS A 593 24.39 -13.10 -63.36
N THR A 594 23.85 -12.54 -64.45
CA THR A 594 23.54 -11.11 -64.58
C THR A 594 22.03 -10.91 -64.58
N PHE A 595 21.56 -9.77 -64.08
CA PHE A 595 20.15 -9.38 -64.09
C PHE A 595 19.94 -8.17 -65.00
N GLN A 596 19.09 -8.32 -66.01
CA GLN A 596 18.79 -7.28 -67.01
C GLN A 596 17.32 -7.35 -67.42
N ASN A 597 16.65 -6.20 -67.56
CA ASN A 597 15.27 -6.11 -68.05
C ASN A 597 14.27 -7.07 -67.35
N ASN A 598 14.41 -7.21 -66.02
CA ASN A 598 13.60 -8.11 -65.20
C ASN A 598 13.74 -9.61 -65.56
N LYS A 599 14.91 -10.03 -66.08
CA LYS A 599 15.28 -11.43 -66.31
C LYS A 599 16.74 -11.68 -65.91
N CYS A 600 17.05 -12.92 -65.54
CA CYS A 600 18.41 -13.38 -65.28
C CYS A 600 18.98 -14.12 -66.49
N PHE A 601 20.30 -14.04 -66.65
CA PHE A 601 21.09 -14.76 -67.65
C PHE A 601 22.39 -15.30 -67.04
N ILE A 602 22.86 -16.47 -67.49
CA ILE A 602 24.13 -17.07 -67.04
C ILE A 602 25.30 -16.36 -67.71
N ASN A 603 26.37 -16.12 -66.95
CA ASN A 603 27.62 -15.51 -67.41
C ASN A 603 28.73 -16.57 -67.50
N ASP A 604 28.82 -17.22 -68.66
CA ASP A 604 29.77 -18.29 -68.99
C ASP A 604 31.24 -17.85 -68.92
N LYS A 605 31.52 -16.53 -68.94
CA LYS A 605 32.88 -15.98 -68.83
C LYS A 605 33.40 -15.94 -67.38
N LEU A 606 32.50 -16.10 -66.41
CA LEU A 606 32.80 -16.12 -64.97
C LEU A 606 32.39 -17.44 -64.29
N THR A 607 31.48 -18.21 -64.89
CA THR A 607 31.01 -19.49 -64.36
C THR A 607 32.00 -20.61 -64.67
N SER A 608 32.33 -21.42 -63.67
CA SER A 608 33.33 -22.50 -63.72
C SER A 608 32.79 -23.84 -64.25
N ASN A 609 31.46 -24.00 -64.24
CA ASN A 609 30.75 -25.23 -64.61
C ASN A 609 30.11 -25.13 -66.00
N SER A 610 29.96 -26.27 -66.68
CA SER A 610 29.52 -26.38 -68.08
C SER A 610 27.99 -26.45 -68.28
N ASP A 611 27.22 -25.87 -67.36
CA ASP A 611 25.77 -26.00 -67.32
C ASP A 611 25.09 -24.79 -67.99
N ASN A 612 24.73 -24.95 -69.27
CA ASN A 612 24.14 -23.90 -70.12
C ASN A 612 22.74 -23.43 -69.68
N SER A 613 22.19 -23.98 -68.59
CA SER A 613 20.85 -23.67 -68.09
C SER A 613 20.68 -24.03 -66.60
N ILE A 614 19.99 -23.17 -65.84
CA ILE A 614 19.58 -23.42 -64.45
C ILE A 614 18.07 -23.66 -64.44
N ALA A 615 17.62 -24.69 -63.72
CA ALA A 615 16.21 -25.08 -63.66
C ALA A 615 15.39 -24.16 -62.73
N SER A 616 14.08 -24.10 -62.94
CA SER A 616 13.15 -23.49 -61.98
C SER A 616 13.26 -24.22 -60.63
N GLY A 617 13.41 -23.47 -59.54
CA GLY A 617 13.64 -23.99 -58.19
C GLY A 617 15.10 -23.90 -57.70
N ASP A 618 16.07 -23.75 -58.60
CA ASP A 618 17.48 -23.55 -58.26
C ASP A 618 17.84 -22.06 -58.10
N TYR A 619 19.13 -21.74 -57.92
CA TYR A 619 19.62 -20.37 -57.73
C TYR A 619 20.97 -20.12 -58.41
N CYS A 620 21.27 -18.84 -58.62
CA CYS A 620 22.60 -18.32 -58.96
C CYS A 620 22.89 -17.03 -58.19
N THR A 621 24.09 -16.49 -58.31
CA THR A 621 24.47 -15.21 -57.66
C THR A 621 25.14 -14.25 -58.64
N ASN A 622 25.32 -13.00 -58.23
CA ASN A 622 26.29 -12.12 -58.88
C ASN A 622 27.75 -12.54 -58.54
N SER A 623 28.73 -11.87 -59.17
CA SER A 623 30.15 -12.26 -59.18
C SER A 623 30.93 -12.03 -57.89
N ASP A 624 30.31 -11.50 -56.84
CA ASP A 624 30.87 -11.41 -55.48
C ASP A 624 29.99 -12.12 -54.43
N HIS A 625 28.97 -12.86 -54.88
CA HIS A 625 27.94 -13.51 -54.07
C HIS A 625 27.15 -12.57 -53.14
N SER A 626 27.13 -11.25 -53.39
CA SER A 626 26.37 -10.28 -52.58
C SER A 626 24.85 -10.29 -52.83
N ILE A 627 24.40 -10.82 -53.96
CA ILE A 627 23.00 -10.95 -54.38
C ILE A 627 22.72 -12.39 -54.81
N ILE A 628 21.59 -12.94 -54.35
CA ILE A 628 21.06 -14.25 -54.76
C ILE A 628 19.90 -14.03 -55.73
N TYR A 629 19.87 -14.83 -56.80
CA TYR A 629 18.79 -14.90 -57.78
C TYR A 629 18.15 -16.29 -57.74
N PHE A 630 16.90 -16.41 -57.30
CA PHE A 630 16.16 -17.67 -57.36
C PHE A 630 15.47 -17.82 -58.72
N ALA A 631 15.63 -18.97 -59.38
CA ALA A 631 15.08 -19.26 -60.70
C ALA A 631 13.58 -19.62 -60.62
N THR A 632 12.71 -18.75 -61.13
CA THR A 632 11.26 -19.01 -61.20
C THR A 632 10.86 -19.71 -62.50
N ASP A 633 11.64 -19.54 -63.55
CA ASP A 633 11.57 -20.24 -64.83
C ASP A 633 13.02 -20.59 -65.23
N THR A 634 13.23 -21.23 -66.38
CA THR A 634 14.59 -21.61 -66.81
C THR A 634 15.46 -20.38 -67.05
N ILE A 635 16.64 -20.32 -66.40
CA ILE A 635 17.69 -19.33 -66.69
C ILE A 635 18.64 -19.95 -67.71
N VAL A 636 19.08 -19.18 -68.71
CA VAL A 636 19.99 -19.62 -69.78
C VAL A 636 21.12 -18.60 -69.97
N VAL A 637 22.17 -19.00 -70.69
CA VAL A 637 23.29 -18.14 -71.13
C VAL A 637 22.80 -16.81 -71.73
N ASP A 638 23.49 -15.71 -71.41
CA ASP A 638 23.28 -14.39 -72.02
C ASP A 638 23.51 -14.44 -73.55
N PRO A 639 22.48 -14.26 -74.40
CA PRO A 639 22.61 -14.40 -75.84
C PRO A 639 23.32 -13.17 -76.43
N GLU A 640 24.65 -13.23 -76.55
CA GLU A 640 25.42 -12.24 -77.31
C GLU A 640 24.80 -12.05 -78.71
N ILE A 641 24.34 -10.83 -79.00
CA ILE A 641 23.67 -10.50 -80.27
C ILE A 641 24.72 -10.38 -81.38
N ILE A 642 25.17 -11.53 -81.86
CA ILE A 642 26.05 -11.65 -83.02
C ILE A 642 25.19 -11.72 -84.29
N ASP A 643 25.05 -10.56 -84.92
CA ASP A 643 24.65 -10.35 -86.32
C ASP A 643 23.41 -11.12 -86.82
N GLY A 644 22.23 -10.58 -86.50
CA GLY A 644 21.02 -10.79 -87.30
C GLY A 644 20.30 -12.14 -87.20
N THR A 645 20.81 -13.11 -86.42
CA THR A 645 20.13 -14.41 -86.22
C THR A 645 19.69 -14.61 -84.76
N THR A 646 18.38 -14.79 -84.55
CA THR A 646 17.81 -15.08 -83.22
C THR A 646 18.13 -16.52 -82.83
N SER A 647 18.92 -16.72 -81.76
CA SER A 647 19.14 -18.04 -81.17
C SER A 647 17.84 -18.63 -80.62
N ILE A 648 17.56 -19.88 -80.95
CA ILE A 648 16.28 -20.54 -80.64
C ILE A 648 16.33 -21.15 -79.24
N TYR A 649 16.43 -20.29 -78.22
CA TYR A 649 16.16 -20.69 -76.84
C TYR A 649 14.68 -20.53 -76.53
N VAL A 650 14.11 -21.51 -75.83
CA VAL A 650 12.67 -21.64 -75.64
C VAL A 650 12.12 -20.41 -74.91
N THR A 651 11.03 -19.85 -75.44
CA THR A 651 10.36 -18.68 -74.85
C THR A 651 9.89 -19.00 -73.44
N THR A 652 10.59 -18.46 -72.44
CA THR A 652 10.06 -18.35 -71.07
C THR A 652 8.73 -17.60 -71.16
N THR A 653 7.62 -18.26 -70.81
CA THR A 653 6.25 -17.77 -71.02
C THR A 653 5.83 -16.69 -70.04
N THR A 654 6.82 -16.19 -69.30
CA THR A 654 6.75 -15.38 -68.09
C THR A 654 7.40 -14.02 -68.31
N THR A 655 6.91 -13.01 -67.57
CA THR A 655 7.50 -11.65 -67.53
C THR A 655 8.78 -11.58 -66.69
N SER A 656 9.16 -12.66 -66.01
CA SER A 656 10.42 -12.84 -65.29
C SER A 656 10.77 -14.32 -65.19
N ASN A 657 12.05 -14.68 -65.37
CA ASN A 657 12.56 -16.04 -65.13
C ASN A 657 13.30 -16.19 -63.79
N CYS A 658 13.47 -15.12 -63.02
CA CYS A 658 14.08 -15.16 -61.70
C CYS A 658 13.48 -14.10 -60.74
N ILE A 659 13.81 -14.21 -59.46
CA ILE A 659 13.59 -13.19 -58.44
C ILE A 659 14.95 -12.75 -57.90
N GLU A 660 15.26 -11.46 -58.00
CA GLU A 660 16.37 -10.84 -57.27
C GLU A 660 16.01 -10.74 -55.79
N VAL A 661 16.85 -11.33 -54.93
CA VAL A 661 16.67 -11.31 -53.47
C VAL A 661 17.47 -10.16 -52.88
N SER A 662 16.84 -9.00 -52.76
CA SER A 662 17.42 -7.86 -52.03
C SER A 662 17.41 -8.09 -50.51
N ASP A 663 18.18 -7.28 -49.77
CA ASP A 663 18.25 -7.31 -48.29
C ASP A 663 16.84 -7.39 -47.65
N GLU A 664 15.87 -6.61 -48.17
CA GLU A 664 14.50 -6.49 -47.65
C GLU A 664 13.67 -7.78 -47.76
N TYR A 665 13.93 -8.63 -48.76
CA TYR A 665 13.16 -9.85 -49.01
C TYR A 665 13.89 -11.16 -48.67
N SER A 666 15.14 -11.06 -48.22
CA SER A 666 16.04 -12.19 -47.97
C SER A 666 15.59 -13.23 -46.94
N SER A 667 14.59 -12.91 -46.11
CA SER A 667 14.00 -13.83 -45.13
C SER A 667 12.73 -14.56 -45.61
N TYR A 668 12.16 -14.19 -46.77
CA TYR A 668 10.89 -14.73 -47.29
C TYR A 668 11.06 -15.71 -48.47
N PHE A 669 12.29 -15.93 -48.95
CA PHE A 669 12.57 -16.81 -50.09
C PHE A 669 13.64 -17.83 -49.74
N TYR A 670 13.32 -19.11 -49.92
CA TYR A 670 14.25 -20.21 -49.81
C TYR A 670 13.85 -21.36 -50.74
N ALA A 671 14.85 -22.13 -51.18
CA ALA A 671 14.67 -23.28 -52.05
C ALA A 671 14.81 -24.58 -51.24
N VAL A 672 13.84 -25.49 -51.37
CA VAL A 672 13.94 -26.88 -50.89
C VAL A 672 13.47 -27.81 -52.00
N ASN A 673 14.27 -28.81 -52.37
CA ASN A 673 13.92 -29.85 -53.34
C ASN A 673 13.28 -29.31 -54.64
N GLY A 674 13.86 -28.25 -55.23
CA GLY A 674 13.37 -27.64 -56.47
C GLY A 674 12.09 -26.79 -56.31
N SER A 675 11.70 -26.41 -55.10
CA SER A 675 10.57 -25.52 -54.83
C SER A 675 11.01 -24.25 -54.11
N ILE A 676 10.70 -23.08 -54.69
CA ILE A 676 10.82 -21.79 -54.02
C ILE A 676 9.59 -21.61 -53.13
N TYR A 677 9.81 -21.50 -51.82
CA TYR A 677 8.73 -21.26 -50.86
C TYR A 677 8.42 -19.76 -50.81
N GLN A 678 7.23 -19.38 -51.26
CA GLN A 678 6.63 -18.07 -51.05
C GLN A 678 5.61 -18.16 -49.91
N ASP A 679 5.56 -17.15 -49.03
CA ASP A 679 4.51 -17.06 -48.01
C ASP A 679 3.12 -16.95 -48.65
N ILE A 680 2.18 -17.74 -48.13
CA ILE A 680 0.87 -17.97 -48.75
C ILE A 680 0.07 -16.67 -48.77
N LYS A 681 -0.43 -16.28 -49.95
CA LYS A 681 -1.18 -15.02 -50.13
C LYS A 681 -2.65 -15.27 -49.96
N CYS A 682 -3.32 -14.48 -49.11
CA CYS A 682 -4.74 -14.65 -48.84
C CYS A 682 -5.56 -13.35 -48.97
N ILE A 683 -6.83 -13.51 -49.31
CA ILE A 683 -7.82 -12.43 -49.28
C ILE A 683 -8.53 -12.51 -47.93
N TYR A 684 -8.43 -11.46 -47.11
CA TYR A 684 -9.14 -11.35 -45.83
C TYR A 684 -10.40 -10.49 -45.98
N ASN A 685 -11.54 -10.96 -45.49
CA ASN A 685 -12.79 -10.21 -45.44
C ASN A 685 -13.72 -10.76 -44.34
N ASN A 686 -14.33 -9.89 -43.53
CA ASN A 686 -15.32 -10.24 -42.49
C ASN A 686 -14.92 -11.46 -41.62
N ASN A 687 -13.71 -11.43 -41.03
CA ASN A 687 -13.13 -12.49 -40.18
C ASN A 687 -13.01 -13.87 -40.86
N LYS A 688 -12.99 -13.90 -42.19
CA LYS A 688 -12.63 -15.07 -43.00
C LYS A 688 -11.45 -14.75 -43.91
N CYS A 689 -10.68 -15.78 -44.25
CA CYS A 689 -9.62 -15.67 -45.23
C CYS A 689 -9.63 -16.81 -46.25
N THR A 690 -9.23 -16.46 -47.47
CA THR A 690 -9.19 -17.33 -48.64
C THR A 690 -7.75 -17.38 -49.17
N PRO A 691 -6.97 -18.46 -48.95
CA PRO A 691 -5.60 -18.55 -49.42
C PRO A 691 -5.52 -18.91 -50.91
N ASN A 692 -4.44 -18.49 -51.57
CA ASN A 692 -4.19 -18.79 -52.99
C ASN A 692 -3.70 -20.24 -53.20
N THR A 693 -3.11 -20.86 -52.19
CA THR A 693 -2.63 -22.25 -52.15
C THR A 693 -3.12 -22.94 -50.88
N ASP A 694 -2.99 -24.27 -50.80
CA ASP A 694 -3.34 -25.03 -49.61
C ASP A 694 -2.38 -24.71 -48.45
N LEU A 695 -2.91 -24.37 -47.27
CA LEU A 695 -2.09 -24.05 -46.08
C LEU A 695 -1.19 -25.24 -45.68
N ASN A 696 -1.75 -26.45 -45.66
CA ASN A 696 -1.07 -27.71 -45.28
C ASN A 696 -0.45 -27.64 -43.87
N GLY A 697 -1.25 -27.23 -42.88
CA GLY A 697 -0.81 -27.10 -41.49
C GLY A 697 -0.01 -25.83 -41.19
N ARG A 698 0.03 -24.86 -42.11
CA ARG A 698 0.58 -23.52 -41.84
C ARG A 698 -0.52 -22.60 -41.30
N GLU A 699 -0.31 -22.05 -40.11
CA GLU A 699 -1.29 -21.20 -39.43
C GLU A 699 -1.42 -19.80 -40.02
N PHE A 700 -0.42 -19.32 -40.77
CA PHE A 700 -0.35 -17.93 -41.24
C PHE A 700 -0.41 -17.79 -42.77
N CYS A 701 -1.05 -16.69 -43.21
CA CYS A 701 -1.03 -16.20 -44.58
C CYS A 701 -0.90 -14.67 -44.59
N ILE A 702 -0.52 -14.09 -45.73
CA ILE A 702 -0.24 -12.66 -45.87
C ILE A 702 -1.21 -12.02 -46.88
N THR A 703 -1.78 -10.86 -46.57
CA THR A 703 -2.65 -10.15 -47.52
C THR A 703 -1.86 -9.57 -48.69
N TYR A 704 -2.56 -9.18 -49.76
CA TYR A 704 -1.96 -8.44 -50.89
C TYR A 704 -1.35 -7.07 -50.50
N LYS A 705 -1.50 -6.63 -49.24
CA LYS A 705 -0.87 -5.43 -48.66
C LYS A 705 0.34 -5.72 -47.75
N GLY A 706 0.70 -6.99 -47.56
CA GLY A 706 1.75 -7.40 -46.60
C GLY A 706 1.26 -7.57 -45.16
N GLU A 707 -0.07 -7.60 -44.92
CA GLU A 707 -0.61 -7.75 -43.56
C GLU A 707 -0.68 -9.23 -43.15
N LEU A 708 -0.26 -9.56 -41.93
CA LEU A 708 -0.29 -10.89 -41.35
C LEU A 708 -1.73 -11.31 -40.95
N VAL A 709 -2.13 -12.49 -41.39
CA VAL A 709 -3.43 -13.13 -41.08
C VAL A 709 -3.17 -14.51 -40.46
N LEU A 710 -3.84 -14.83 -39.36
CA LEU A 710 -3.84 -16.16 -38.73
C LEU A 710 -5.13 -16.90 -39.13
N ALA A 711 -5.03 -18.09 -39.72
CA ALA A 711 -6.15 -19.00 -39.95
C ALA A 711 -6.42 -19.84 -38.69
N SER A 712 -7.69 -20.02 -38.30
CA SER A 712 -8.04 -20.79 -37.09
C SER A 712 -7.91 -22.31 -37.27
N THR A 713 -7.86 -22.77 -38.51
CA THR A 713 -7.69 -24.17 -38.93
C THR A 713 -6.90 -24.23 -40.23
N ASP A 714 -6.54 -25.42 -40.70
CA ASP A 714 -6.07 -25.62 -42.07
C ASP A 714 -7.16 -25.23 -43.10
N ILE A 715 -6.76 -24.60 -44.21
CA ILE A 715 -7.66 -24.08 -45.27
C ILE A 715 -7.04 -24.42 -46.63
N LYS A 716 -7.87 -24.89 -47.57
CA LYS A 716 -7.45 -25.20 -48.94
C LYS A 716 -7.47 -23.97 -49.86
N SER A 717 -6.72 -24.05 -50.94
CA SER A 717 -6.69 -23.09 -52.04
C SER A 717 -8.11 -22.72 -52.47
N ARG A 718 -8.44 -21.43 -52.42
CA ARG A 718 -9.74 -20.85 -52.82
C ARG A 718 -10.95 -21.22 -51.94
N GLU A 719 -10.79 -22.03 -50.91
CA GLU A 719 -11.81 -22.19 -49.85
C GLU A 719 -11.70 -21.06 -48.82
N SER A 720 -12.77 -20.77 -48.06
CA SER A 720 -12.80 -19.66 -47.09
C SER A 720 -13.01 -20.17 -45.67
N GLY A 721 -11.94 -20.17 -44.87
CA GLY A 721 -11.99 -20.51 -43.44
C GLY A 721 -12.10 -19.27 -42.54
N ASP A 722 -12.28 -19.48 -41.24
CA ASP A 722 -12.31 -18.42 -40.24
C ASP A 722 -10.88 -18.01 -39.85
N CYS A 723 -10.64 -16.69 -39.76
CA CYS A 723 -9.30 -16.13 -39.63
C CYS A 723 -9.29 -14.82 -38.82
N TYR A 724 -8.15 -14.54 -38.19
CA TYR A 724 -7.88 -13.35 -37.39
C TYR A 724 -6.91 -12.42 -38.12
N LYS A 725 -7.20 -11.12 -38.15
CA LYS A 725 -6.29 -10.08 -38.63
C LYS A 725 -6.48 -8.79 -37.83
N SER A 726 -5.39 -8.17 -37.37
CA SER A 726 -5.47 -6.83 -36.79
C SER A 726 -5.73 -5.77 -37.87
N ASN A 727 -6.24 -4.61 -37.43
CA ASN A 727 -6.50 -3.47 -38.30
C ASN A 727 -5.23 -2.65 -38.62
N ASN A 728 -4.15 -2.77 -37.83
CA ASN A 728 -2.89 -2.04 -37.99
C ASN A 728 -1.77 -2.59 -37.08
N ILE A 729 -0.59 -1.95 -37.12
CA ILE A 729 0.61 -2.33 -36.35
C ILE A 729 0.59 -1.99 -34.85
N ILE A 730 -0.29 -1.09 -34.39
CA ILE A 730 -0.34 -0.66 -32.97
C ILE A 730 -1.48 -1.32 -32.18
N SER A 731 -2.44 -1.95 -32.88
CA SER A 731 -3.54 -2.68 -32.27
C SER A 731 -3.16 -4.16 -32.16
N TYR A 732 -3.09 -4.68 -30.94
CA TYR A 732 -2.92 -6.10 -30.68
C TYR A 732 -4.27 -6.80 -30.53
N ILE A 733 -4.36 -8.03 -31.03
CA ILE A 733 -5.51 -8.93 -30.90
C ILE A 733 -5.04 -10.34 -30.53
N PHE A 734 -5.94 -11.13 -29.97
CA PHE A 734 -5.74 -12.55 -29.67
C PHE A 734 -6.39 -13.43 -30.73
N GLY A 735 -5.59 -14.27 -31.39
CA GLY A 735 -6.05 -15.25 -32.37
C GLY A 735 -5.71 -16.68 -31.94
N SER A 736 -6.65 -17.61 -32.12
CA SER A 736 -6.46 -19.02 -31.73
C SER A 736 -6.38 -19.91 -32.97
N SER A 737 -5.34 -20.74 -33.05
CA SER A 737 -5.18 -21.79 -34.07
C SER A 737 -4.63 -23.06 -33.41
N GLN A 738 -3.42 -23.55 -33.76
CA GLN A 738 -2.75 -24.60 -32.96
C GLN A 738 -2.30 -24.04 -31.60
N TYR A 739 -1.93 -22.76 -31.56
CA TYR A 739 -1.61 -22.00 -30.34
C TYR A 739 -2.50 -20.75 -30.20
N LEU A 740 -2.45 -20.11 -29.04
CA LEU A 740 -2.97 -18.74 -28.88
C LEU A 740 -1.84 -17.76 -29.21
N TYR A 741 -2.14 -16.79 -30.05
CA TYR A 741 -1.23 -15.75 -30.49
C TYR A 741 -1.71 -14.37 -30.06
N GLU A 742 -0.81 -13.55 -29.54
CA GLU A 742 -0.97 -12.10 -29.50
C GLU A 742 -0.36 -11.52 -30.78
N MET A 743 -1.13 -10.77 -31.58
CA MET A 743 -0.71 -10.33 -32.91
C MET A 743 -1.20 -8.94 -33.31
N ASN A 744 -0.39 -8.24 -34.10
CA ASN A 744 -0.74 -7.02 -34.83
C ASN A 744 -0.71 -7.31 -36.35
N SER A 745 -0.78 -6.28 -37.22
CA SER A 745 -0.79 -6.51 -38.67
C SER A 745 0.54 -6.99 -39.29
N ASN A 746 1.64 -7.00 -38.54
CA ASN A 746 2.99 -7.28 -39.04
C ASN A 746 3.74 -8.36 -38.25
N SER A 747 3.30 -8.68 -37.03
CA SER A 747 3.95 -9.68 -36.17
C SER A 747 2.93 -10.42 -35.28
N ALA A 748 3.23 -11.67 -34.97
CA ALA A 748 2.49 -12.50 -34.01
C ALA A 748 3.49 -13.17 -33.07
N GLN A 749 3.13 -13.30 -31.80
CA GLN A 749 3.90 -13.99 -30.76
C GLN A 749 3.01 -15.03 -30.06
N THR A 750 3.57 -16.21 -29.77
CA THR A 750 2.94 -17.25 -28.95
C THR A 750 2.68 -16.74 -27.54
N VAL A 751 1.46 -16.93 -27.03
CA VAL A 751 1.15 -16.64 -25.63
C VAL A 751 1.75 -17.74 -24.76
N GLU A 752 2.87 -17.43 -24.10
CA GLU A 752 3.67 -18.38 -23.32
C GLU A 752 3.52 -18.21 -21.80
N THR A 753 2.73 -17.21 -21.36
CA THR A 753 2.52 -16.90 -19.95
C THR A 753 1.29 -17.60 -19.38
N THR A 754 1.45 -18.20 -18.20
CA THR A 754 0.37 -18.86 -17.46
C THR A 754 -0.61 -17.82 -16.90
N GLY A 755 -1.90 -17.95 -17.20
CA GLY A 755 -2.92 -16.97 -16.81
C GLY A 755 -4.25 -17.12 -17.54
N TYR A 756 -5.13 -16.13 -17.39
CA TYR A 756 -6.36 -16.00 -18.19
C TYR A 756 -6.31 -14.77 -19.09
N TYR A 757 -6.78 -14.94 -20.33
CA TYR A 757 -6.89 -13.91 -21.35
C TYR A 757 -8.37 -13.72 -21.68
N VAL A 758 -8.93 -12.60 -21.25
CA VAL A 758 -10.36 -12.29 -21.37
C VAL A 758 -10.56 -11.39 -22.59
N VAL A 759 -11.15 -11.96 -23.64
CA VAL A 759 -11.15 -11.41 -25.01
C VAL A 759 -12.57 -11.09 -25.47
N SER A 760 -12.76 -9.91 -26.07
CA SER A 760 -14.03 -9.53 -26.69
C SER A 760 -14.17 -10.17 -28.07
N LEU A 761 -15.28 -10.88 -28.34
CA LEU A 761 -15.53 -11.49 -29.65
C LEU A 761 -15.86 -10.47 -30.75
N ALA A 762 -16.11 -9.20 -30.40
CA ALA A 762 -16.35 -8.12 -31.36
C ALA A 762 -15.05 -7.57 -31.98
N THR A 763 -13.95 -7.56 -31.22
CA THR A 763 -12.66 -6.95 -31.62
C THR A 763 -11.49 -7.93 -31.67
N ASN A 764 -11.62 -9.09 -31.03
CA ASN A 764 -10.53 -9.99 -30.64
C ASN A 764 -9.45 -9.33 -29.75
N SER A 765 -9.71 -8.15 -29.16
CA SER A 765 -8.84 -7.52 -28.17
C SER A 765 -9.21 -7.94 -26.75
N THR A 766 -8.36 -7.62 -25.78
CA THR A 766 -8.69 -7.67 -24.35
C THR A 766 -10.02 -6.96 -24.06
N ALA A 767 -10.86 -7.56 -23.21
CA ALA A 767 -12.21 -7.10 -22.93
C ALA A 767 -12.24 -5.83 -22.05
N SER A 768 -13.19 -4.93 -22.31
CA SER A 768 -13.34 -3.64 -21.64
C SER A 768 -14.66 -3.52 -20.87
N PHE A 769 -14.84 -2.40 -20.15
CA PHE A 769 -16.12 -2.05 -19.51
C PHE A 769 -17.32 -2.05 -20.47
N LYS A 770 -17.12 -1.79 -21.77
CA LYS A 770 -18.21 -1.82 -22.75
C LYS A 770 -18.69 -3.24 -23.04
N ASP A 771 -17.81 -4.22 -22.94
CA ASP A 771 -18.09 -5.59 -23.39
C ASP A 771 -19.02 -6.30 -22.40
N TYR A 772 -18.75 -6.24 -21.09
CA TYR A 772 -19.66 -6.81 -20.08
C TYR A 772 -20.91 -5.96 -19.78
N ASN A 773 -20.86 -4.64 -20.02
CA ASN A 773 -21.99 -3.73 -19.72
C ASN A 773 -22.89 -3.42 -20.95
N SER A 774 -22.69 -4.10 -22.08
CA SER A 774 -23.63 -4.02 -23.22
C SER A 774 -24.04 -5.42 -23.67
N GLY A 775 -25.35 -5.71 -23.61
CA GLY A 775 -25.93 -7.04 -23.86
C GLY A 775 -25.89 -7.55 -25.31
N VAL A 776 -24.84 -7.17 -26.06
CA VAL A 776 -24.60 -7.55 -27.46
C VAL A 776 -23.13 -7.94 -27.71
N ASN A 777 -22.21 -7.73 -26.74
CA ASN A 777 -20.79 -8.06 -26.88
C ASN A 777 -20.41 -9.26 -26.00
N ILE A 778 -20.25 -10.43 -26.62
CA ILE A 778 -19.97 -11.68 -25.90
C ILE A 778 -18.47 -11.81 -25.65
N ILE A 779 -18.10 -12.14 -24.41
CA ILE A 779 -16.71 -12.35 -23.96
C ILE A 779 -16.34 -13.83 -24.09
N LYS A 780 -15.10 -14.11 -24.49
CA LYS A 780 -14.47 -15.45 -24.41
C LYS A 780 -13.27 -15.40 -23.46
N ILE A 781 -13.06 -16.45 -22.69
CA ILE A 781 -11.85 -16.64 -21.87
C ILE A 781 -10.97 -17.71 -22.52
N TYR A 782 -9.68 -17.42 -22.66
CA TYR A 782 -8.65 -18.44 -22.85
C TYR A 782 -7.89 -18.64 -21.55
N GLY A 783 -7.73 -19.89 -21.14
CA GLY A 783 -6.88 -20.28 -20.02
C GLY A 783 -5.57 -20.87 -20.55
N CYS A 784 -4.44 -20.30 -20.12
CA CYS A 784 -3.10 -20.71 -20.53
C CYS A 784 -2.31 -21.29 -19.35
N VAL A 785 -1.61 -22.39 -19.60
CA VAL A 785 -0.55 -22.92 -18.73
C VAL A 785 0.70 -23.10 -19.59
N LEU A 786 1.69 -22.22 -19.37
CA LEU A 786 2.76 -21.95 -20.33
C LEU A 786 2.16 -21.67 -21.73
N SER A 787 2.76 -22.20 -22.80
CA SER A 787 2.22 -22.12 -24.18
C SER A 787 0.97 -22.97 -24.44
N SER A 788 0.47 -23.73 -23.46
CA SER A 788 -0.75 -24.54 -23.62
C SER A 788 -2.00 -23.73 -23.27
N CYS A 789 -2.42 -22.90 -24.22
CA CYS A 789 -3.66 -22.12 -24.15
C CYS A 789 -4.85 -22.88 -24.73
N LYS A 790 -6.00 -22.82 -24.06
CA LYS A 790 -7.29 -23.36 -24.55
C LYS A 790 -8.45 -22.45 -24.17
N GLU A 791 -9.53 -22.49 -24.94
CA GLU A 791 -10.79 -21.85 -24.55
C GLU A 791 -11.30 -22.46 -23.23
N TYR A 792 -11.57 -21.60 -22.25
CA TYR A 792 -11.94 -21.97 -20.90
C TYR A 792 -13.39 -21.60 -20.63
N GLN A 793 -14.22 -22.58 -20.28
CA GLN A 793 -15.61 -22.34 -19.89
C GLN A 793 -15.66 -21.86 -18.43
N PRO A 794 -16.18 -20.65 -18.15
CA PRO A 794 -16.20 -20.11 -16.80
C PRO A 794 -17.15 -20.92 -15.90
N LYS A 795 -16.67 -21.25 -14.69
CA LYS A 795 -17.55 -21.66 -13.59
C LYS A 795 -18.23 -20.42 -13.00
N GLU A 796 -19.51 -20.55 -12.67
CA GLU A 796 -20.27 -19.50 -12.00
C GLU A 796 -19.74 -19.23 -10.59
N GLY A 797 -19.90 -17.98 -10.11
CA GLY A 797 -19.49 -17.58 -8.76
C GLY A 797 -17.98 -17.43 -8.55
N ILE A 798 -17.16 -17.48 -9.60
CA ILE A 798 -15.69 -17.30 -9.54
C ILE A 798 -15.28 -16.11 -10.40
N TYR A 799 -14.40 -15.25 -9.86
CA TYR A 799 -13.76 -14.17 -10.60
C TYR A 799 -12.51 -14.66 -11.37
N TYR A 800 -12.48 -14.47 -12.68
CA TYR A 800 -11.29 -14.71 -13.51
C TYR A 800 -10.50 -13.42 -13.63
N TYR A 801 -9.22 -13.43 -13.22
CA TYR A 801 -8.35 -12.25 -13.30
C TYR A 801 -7.54 -12.26 -14.61
N ASP A 802 -7.64 -11.17 -15.35
CA ASP A 802 -6.78 -10.87 -16.49
C ASP A 802 -5.76 -9.80 -16.10
N TYR A 803 -4.48 -10.16 -16.23
CA TYR A 803 -3.34 -9.30 -15.90
C TYR A 803 -3.16 -8.13 -16.88
N LEU A 804 -3.59 -8.27 -18.14
CA LEU A 804 -3.42 -7.25 -19.18
C LEU A 804 -4.44 -6.11 -19.01
N SER A 805 -5.73 -6.43 -18.87
CA SER A 805 -6.75 -5.43 -18.52
C SER A 805 -6.64 -4.95 -17.07
N ARG A 806 -5.94 -5.69 -16.19
CA ARG A 806 -5.96 -5.55 -14.74
C ARG A 806 -7.39 -5.52 -14.21
N SER A 807 -8.18 -6.52 -14.59
CA SER A 807 -9.61 -6.61 -14.26
C SER A 807 -9.99 -8.02 -13.83
N MET A 808 -11.02 -8.13 -13.00
CA MET A 808 -11.64 -9.40 -12.62
C MET A 808 -13.05 -9.49 -13.19
N TYR A 809 -13.38 -10.66 -13.76
CA TYR A 809 -14.65 -10.92 -14.43
C TYR A 809 -15.31 -12.15 -13.81
N LYS A 810 -16.47 -12.00 -13.16
CA LYS A 810 -17.30 -13.10 -12.67
C LYS A 810 -18.46 -13.34 -13.64
N TYR A 811 -18.74 -14.62 -13.90
CA TYR A 811 -19.94 -15.07 -14.60
C TYR A 811 -20.97 -15.57 -13.57
N GLU A 812 -22.22 -15.11 -13.66
CA GLU A 812 -23.34 -15.53 -12.81
C GLU A 812 -24.66 -15.25 -13.57
N ASP A 813 -25.62 -16.19 -13.55
CA ASP A 813 -26.95 -16.08 -14.20
C ASP A 813 -26.93 -15.67 -15.70
N GLY A 814 -25.87 -16.01 -16.42
CA GLY A 814 -25.69 -15.65 -17.83
C GLY A 814 -25.04 -14.28 -18.08
N PHE A 815 -24.75 -13.50 -17.05
CA PHE A 815 -24.18 -12.15 -17.13
C PHE A 815 -22.72 -12.09 -16.65
N TRP A 816 -22.00 -11.08 -17.13
CA TRP A 816 -20.63 -10.77 -16.71
C TRP A 816 -20.60 -9.58 -15.76
N SER A 817 -19.87 -9.70 -14.65
CA SER A 817 -19.75 -8.68 -13.61
C SER A 817 -18.29 -8.48 -13.15
N THR A 818 -18.01 -7.37 -12.48
CA THR A 818 -16.68 -6.97 -11.99
C THR A 818 -16.83 -6.36 -10.58
N PRO A 819 -15.86 -6.48 -9.67
CA PRO A 819 -16.05 -6.04 -8.28
C PRO A 819 -16.03 -4.52 -8.15
N SER A 820 -17.08 -3.97 -7.52
CA SER A 820 -17.30 -2.54 -7.32
C SER A 820 -16.60 -1.96 -6.07
N ILE A 821 -16.20 -2.83 -5.14
CA ILE A 821 -15.51 -2.48 -3.89
C ILE A 821 -14.26 -3.34 -3.69
N SER A 822 -13.31 -2.83 -2.90
CA SER A 822 -12.10 -3.57 -2.47
C SER A 822 -12.44 -4.57 -1.36
N GLY A 823 -11.73 -5.69 -1.28
CA GLY A 823 -11.96 -6.70 -0.24
C GLY A 823 -11.31 -8.05 -0.54
N TYR A 824 -12.04 -9.13 -0.25
CA TYR A 824 -11.67 -10.49 -0.60
C TYR A 824 -12.67 -11.05 -1.63
N ALA A 825 -12.21 -11.90 -2.56
CA ALA A 825 -13.06 -12.58 -3.53
C ALA A 825 -12.56 -14.00 -3.82
N MET A 826 -13.48 -14.91 -4.17
CA MET A 826 -13.11 -16.20 -4.76
C MET A 826 -12.67 -15.99 -6.21
N ALA A 827 -11.36 -16.09 -6.44
CA ALA A 827 -10.75 -15.76 -7.71
C ALA A 827 -9.85 -16.88 -8.25
N SER A 828 -9.70 -16.89 -9.57
CA SER A 828 -8.90 -17.82 -10.36
C SER A 828 -7.96 -17.00 -11.24
N ILE A 829 -6.65 -17.10 -10.98
CA ILE A 829 -5.62 -16.34 -11.68
C ILE A 829 -4.99 -17.11 -12.86
N TYR A 830 -5.06 -18.44 -12.84
CA TYR A 830 -4.72 -19.32 -13.97
C TYR A 830 -5.51 -20.64 -13.88
N PRO A 831 -5.54 -21.46 -14.95
CA PRO A 831 -6.32 -22.70 -14.97
C PRO A 831 -5.98 -23.70 -13.87
N ASN A 832 -7.02 -24.28 -13.28
CA ASN A 832 -6.99 -25.29 -12.21
C ASN A 832 -6.68 -24.76 -10.79
N GLU A 833 -6.44 -23.47 -10.60
CA GLU A 833 -6.45 -22.82 -9.28
C GLU A 833 -7.72 -21.99 -9.07
N SER A 834 -8.34 -22.08 -7.90
CA SER A 834 -9.34 -21.13 -7.41
C SER A 834 -9.20 -20.99 -5.90
N TYR A 835 -9.05 -19.77 -5.39
CA TYR A 835 -8.75 -19.51 -3.98
C TYR A 835 -9.24 -18.10 -3.58
N ILE A 836 -9.26 -17.77 -2.29
CA ILE A 836 -9.58 -16.40 -1.84
C ILE A 836 -8.36 -15.47 -2.04
N TYR A 837 -8.55 -14.41 -2.81
CA TYR A 837 -7.55 -13.35 -2.99
C TYR A 837 -8.02 -12.04 -2.37
N LYS A 838 -7.09 -11.33 -1.71
CA LYS A 838 -7.27 -9.94 -1.31
C LYS A 838 -7.00 -9.04 -2.51
N PHE A 839 -7.85 -8.05 -2.73
CA PHE A 839 -7.71 -7.13 -3.85
C PHE A 839 -8.22 -5.72 -3.52
N SER A 840 -7.68 -4.73 -4.23
CA SER A 840 -8.21 -3.37 -4.26
C SER A 840 -8.66 -2.97 -5.66
N THR A 841 -9.74 -2.18 -5.74
CA THR A 841 -10.30 -1.67 -6.99
C THR A 841 -10.23 -0.14 -7.05
N SER A 842 -9.83 0.41 -8.20
CA SER A 842 -9.76 1.85 -8.45
C SER A 842 -9.93 2.14 -9.94
N MET A 843 -10.86 3.03 -10.30
CA MET A 843 -11.15 3.42 -11.70
C MET A 843 -11.34 2.22 -12.65
N ASN A 844 -12.11 1.22 -12.21
CA ASN A 844 -12.34 -0.06 -12.91
C ASN A 844 -11.06 -0.88 -13.19
N ARG A 845 -10.01 -0.71 -12.39
CA ARG A 845 -8.82 -1.58 -12.37
C ARG A 845 -8.70 -2.26 -11.02
N VAL A 846 -8.46 -3.57 -11.05
CA VAL A 846 -8.20 -4.42 -9.90
C VAL A 846 -6.69 -4.62 -9.73
N THR A 847 -6.21 -4.51 -8.50
CA THR A 847 -4.87 -4.95 -8.08
C THR A 847 -5.02 -6.08 -7.07
N LEU A 848 -4.42 -7.24 -7.34
CA LEU A 848 -4.34 -8.33 -6.36
C LEU A 848 -3.24 -8.00 -5.35
N GLU A 849 -3.58 -8.04 -4.06
CA GLU A 849 -2.67 -7.70 -2.95
C GLU A 849 -2.01 -8.95 -2.35
N GLY A 850 -2.68 -10.10 -2.43
CA GLY A 850 -2.16 -11.38 -1.96
C GLY A 850 -3.19 -12.50 -1.98
N LYS A 851 -2.69 -13.73 -1.95
CA LYS A 851 -3.49 -14.93 -1.67
C LYS A 851 -3.80 -14.97 -0.16
N ALA A 852 -4.99 -15.42 0.24
CA ALA A 852 -5.31 -15.59 1.65
C ALA A 852 -4.41 -16.64 2.33
N ILE A 853 -4.14 -16.45 3.62
CA ILE A 853 -3.54 -17.47 4.48
C ILE A 853 -4.63 -18.37 5.06
N SER A 854 -4.28 -19.33 5.91
CA SER A 854 -5.27 -20.18 6.57
C SER A 854 -6.18 -19.38 7.55
N GLY A 855 -7.50 -19.65 7.57
CA GLY A 855 -8.50 -18.98 8.43
C GLY A 855 -9.77 -18.55 7.68
N TYR A 856 -10.66 -17.79 8.34
CA TYR A 856 -11.96 -17.39 7.78
C TYR A 856 -11.92 -16.05 7.05
N TYR A 857 -12.63 -15.97 5.92
CA TYR A 857 -12.70 -14.79 5.04
C TYR A 857 -14.12 -14.52 4.55
N TYR A 858 -14.60 -13.30 4.82
CA TYR A 858 -15.83 -12.75 4.23
C TYR A 858 -15.51 -12.04 2.92
N THR A 859 -16.28 -12.31 1.86
CA THR A 859 -16.02 -11.79 0.51
C THR A 859 -16.91 -10.61 0.12
N VAL A 860 -16.57 -9.94 -0.98
CA VAL A 860 -17.39 -8.91 -1.63
C VAL A 860 -18.67 -9.45 -2.29
N ASP A 861 -18.86 -10.78 -2.30
CA ASP A 861 -20.07 -11.47 -2.76
C ASP A 861 -21.04 -11.79 -1.60
N ASP A 862 -20.77 -11.25 -0.40
CA ASP A 862 -21.45 -11.51 0.87
C ASP A 862 -21.37 -12.97 1.38
N GLU A 863 -20.32 -13.70 0.98
CA GLU A 863 -20.09 -15.11 1.34
C GLU A 863 -18.94 -15.29 2.34
N MET A 864 -19.04 -16.33 3.19
CA MET A 864 -17.98 -16.72 4.13
C MET A 864 -17.28 -18.01 3.69
N TYR A 865 -15.95 -17.99 3.68
CA TYR A 865 -15.09 -19.12 3.33
C TYR A 865 -14.15 -19.51 4.47
N ASP A 866 -13.90 -20.81 4.61
CA ASP A 866 -12.84 -21.41 5.40
C ASP A 866 -11.65 -21.72 4.48
N CYS A 867 -10.47 -21.15 4.75
CA CYS A 867 -9.26 -21.36 3.96
C CYS A 867 -8.22 -22.19 4.71
N ASP A 868 -7.66 -23.19 4.04
CA ASP A 868 -6.52 -24.00 4.51
C ASP A 868 -5.52 -24.13 3.35
N GLU A 869 -4.25 -23.75 3.59
CA GLU A 869 -3.19 -23.76 2.58
C GLU A 869 -2.98 -25.13 1.88
N ASN A 870 -3.40 -26.22 2.50
CA ASN A 870 -3.28 -27.59 1.99
C ASN A 870 -4.58 -28.11 1.35
N LYS A 871 -5.75 -27.55 1.71
CA LYS A 871 -7.08 -28.04 1.26
C LYS A 871 -7.80 -27.10 0.30
N GLY A 872 -7.33 -25.86 0.15
CA GLY A 872 -8.03 -24.80 -0.59
C GLY A 872 -8.95 -23.98 0.31
N CYS A 873 -9.72 -23.07 -0.30
CA CYS A 873 -10.79 -22.35 0.38
C CYS A 873 -12.15 -22.95 0.01
N VAL A 874 -12.98 -23.25 1.01
CA VAL A 874 -14.32 -23.83 0.85
C VAL A 874 -15.37 -22.92 1.48
N LYS A 875 -16.59 -22.88 0.92
CA LYS A 875 -17.72 -22.19 1.55
C LYS A 875 -18.06 -22.87 2.87
N ILE A 876 -18.45 -22.10 3.87
CA ILE A 876 -18.97 -22.66 5.13
C ILE A 876 -20.26 -23.45 4.88
N SER A 877 -20.50 -24.48 5.71
CA SER A 877 -21.62 -25.42 5.60
C SER A 877 -22.28 -25.73 6.95
N ASN A 878 -22.13 -24.83 7.93
CA ASN A 878 -22.75 -24.91 9.25
C ASN A 878 -23.24 -23.53 9.68
N ASN A 879 -24.20 -23.51 10.62
CA ASN A 879 -24.60 -22.30 11.34
C ASN A 879 -23.61 -22.03 12.48
N GLY A 880 -23.28 -20.76 12.71
CA GLY A 880 -22.47 -20.37 13.88
C GLY A 880 -21.79 -19.03 13.75
N TYR A 881 -20.89 -18.76 14.69
CA TYR A 881 -20.06 -17.55 14.71
C TYR A 881 -18.69 -17.85 14.13
N TYR A 882 -18.23 -16.97 13.24
CA TYR A 882 -16.98 -17.05 12.50
C TYR A 882 -16.16 -15.78 12.72
N PHE A 883 -14.91 -15.92 13.14
CA PHE A 883 -13.96 -14.80 13.26
C PHE A 883 -13.06 -14.74 12.04
N THR A 884 -13.07 -13.61 11.32
CA THR A 884 -12.10 -13.37 10.24
C THR A 884 -10.70 -13.16 10.82
N ASN A 885 -9.67 -13.39 9.99
CA ASN A 885 -8.27 -13.14 10.38
C ASN A 885 -7.97 -11.65 10.71
N ASN A 886 -8.89 -10.72 10.42
CA ASN A 886 -8.82 -9.32 10.82
C ASN A 886 -9.50 -9.03 12.18
N GLY A 887 -10.00 -10.05 12.88
CA GLY A 887 -10.71 -9.91 14.16
C GLY A 887 -12.18 -9.49 14.03
N GLU A 888 -12.78 -9.54 12.84
CA GLU A 888 -14.21 -9.24 12.66
C GLU A 888 -15.04 -10.50 12.89
N MET A 889 -16.12 -10.39 13.67
CA MET A 889 -17.03 -11.53 13.95
C MET A 889 -18.27 -11.45 13.06
N PHE A 890 -18.66 -12.58 12.46
CA PHE A 890 -19.89 -12.74 11.69
C PHE A 890 -20.71 -13.89 12.27
N TYR A 891 -22.03 -13.71 12.36
CA TYR A 891 -22.97 -14.80 12.58
C TYR A 891 -23.52 -15.25 11.23
N CYS A 892 -23.40 -16.54 10.90
CA CYS A 892 -23.83 -17.08 9.63
C CYS A 892 -24.95 -18.12 9.80
N LEU A 893 -25.97 -17.99 8.95
CA LEU A 893 -27.05 -18.94 8.75
C LEU A 893 -26.88 -19.61 7.38
N TYR A 894 -26.59 -20.91 7.41
CA TYR A 894 -26.48 -21.81 6.28
C TYR A 894 -27.76 -22.64 6.15
N ASP A 895 -28.38 -22.59 4.97
CA ASP A 895 -29.48 -23.48 4.64
C ASP A 895 -28.95 -24.85 4.17
N SER A 896 -29.20 -25.88 4.97
CA SER A 896 -28.84 -27.27 4.67
C SER A 896 -29.64 -27.89 3.53
N GLU A 897 -30.79 -27.32 3.14
CA GLU A 897 -31.56 -27.75 1.96
C GLU A 897 -31.07 -27.08 0.67
N GLY A 898 -30.26 -26.02 0.76
CA GLY A 898 -29.67 -25.31 -0.38
C GLY A 898 -30.67 -24.53 -1.23
N ILE A 899 -31.80 -24.14 -0.64
CA ILE A 899 -32.90 -23.39 -1.26
C ILE A 899 -32.63 -21.88 -1.14
N GLU A 900 -32.10 -21.41 -0.01
CA GLU A 900 -31.72 -20.01 0.22
C GLU A 900 -30.18 -19.83 0.24
N LYS A 901 -29.67 -18.67 -0.21
CA LYS A 901 -28.24 -18.35 -0.12
C LYS A 901 -27.86 -18.14 1.36
N THR A 902 -26.70 -18.66 1.79
CA THR A 902 -26.13 -18.46 3.13
C THR A 902 -26.10 -16.97 3.50
N VAL A 903 -26.66 -16.59 4.64
CA VAL A 903 -26.68 -15.20 5.12
C VAL A 903 -25.72 -15.04 6.29
N CYS A 904 -24.71 -14.18 6.13
CA CYS A 904 -23.77 -13.83 7.19
C CYS A 904 -23.95 -12.36 7.61
N VAL A 905 -24.03 -12.11 8.91
CA VAL A 905 -24.27 -10.77 9.49
C VAL A 905 -23.11 -10.41 10.43
N LYS A 906 -22.38 -9.33 10.10
CA LYS A 906 -21.31 -8.79 10.97
C LYS A 906 -21.87 -8.38 12.33
N GLN A 907 -21.21 -8.84 13.39
CA GLN A 907 -21.56 -8.59 14.78
C GLN A 907 -20.82 -7.37 15.31
N ASN A 908 -21.56 -6.31 15.64
CA ASN A 908 -20.98 -5.08 16.18
C ASN A 908 -20.69 -5.23 17.68
N CYS A 909 -19.71 -4.47 18.16
CA CYS A 909 -19.36 -4.34 19.57
C CYS A 909 -19.04 -2.89 19.92
N ASN A 910 -19.14 -2.53 21.21
CA ASN A 910 -18.85 -1.19 21.71
C ASN A 910 -17.37 -1.06 22.09
N ILE A 911 -16.70 -0.02 21.59
CA ILE A 911 -15.25 0.18 21.78
C ILE A 911 -14.89 0.21 23.26
N GLY A 912 -13.96 -0.66 23.67
CA GLY A 912 -13.47 -0.77 25.04
C GLY A 912 -14.19 -1.81 25.91
N GLU A 913 -15.33 -2.36 25.48
CA GLU A 913 -15.98 -3.47 26.17
C GLU A 913 -15.21 -4.79 26.02
N TYR A 914 -15.47 -5.71 26.95
CA TYR A 914 -14.81 -7.01 27.06
C TYR A 914 -15.85 -8.12 26.86
N TYR A 915 -15.57 -9.03 25.93
CA TYR A 915 -16.46 -10.13 25.56
C TYR A 915 -15.76 -11.44 25.85
N PHE A 916 -16.41 -12.34 26.60
CA PHE A 916 -15.89 -13.68 26.85
C PHE A 916 -16.59 -14.68 25.94
N ILE A 917 -15.83 -15.33 25.06
CA ILE A 917 -16.35 -16.16 23.99
C ILE A 917 -15.44 -17.39 23.87
N ASP A 918 -16.04 -18.60 23.96
CA ASP A 918 -15.36 -19.92 23.89
C ASP A 918 -14.06 -20.05 24.71
N GLY A 919 -14.08 -19.60 25.97
CA GLY A 919 -12.91 -19.69 26.85
C GLY A 919 -11.89 -18.56 26.68
N ILE A 920 -12.08 -17.66 25.71
CA ILE A 920 -11.16 -16.58 25.35
C ILE A 920 -11.79 -15.22 25.66
N TYR A 921 -10.99 -14.27 26.15
CA TYR A 921 -11.42 -12.88 26.34
C TYR A 921 -11.02 -12.05 25.12
N TYR A 922 -11.94 -11.22 24.66
CA TYR A 922 -11.75 -10.28 23.56
C TYR A 922 -12.04 -8.86 24.03
N ARG A 923 -11.26 -7.89 23.58
CA ARG A 923 -11.57 -6.46 23.69
C ARG A 923 -12.17 -6.00 22.37
N CYS A 924 -13.22 -5.20 22.41
CA CYS A 924 -13.67 -4.51 21.22
C CYS A 924 -12.84 -3.24 20.96
N GLU A 925 -12.41 -3.07 19.72
CA GLU A 925 -11.74 -1.87 19.22
C GLU A 925 -12.51 -1.24 18.05
N SER A 926 -11.99 -0.12 17.53
CA SER A 926 -12.64 0.65 16.46
C SER A 926 -12.95 -0.20 15.23
N GLY A 927 -14.13 -0.02 14.65
CA GLY A 927 -14.63 -0.83 13.53
C GLY A 927 -15.27 -2.17 13.93
N SER A 928 -15.50 -2.40 15.23
CA SER A 928 -15.98 -3.67 15.80
C SER A 928 -15.04 -4.84 15.51
N ILE A 929 -13.78 -4.63 15.91
CA ILE A 929 -12.69 -5.62 15.84
C ILE A 929 -12.51 -6.21 17.24
N TYR A 930 -12.46 -7.53 17.35
CA TYR A 930 -12.38 -8.30 18.60
C TYR A 930 -10.93 -8.79 18.79
N ASN A 931 -10.13 -8.07 19.58
CA ASN A 931 -8.73 -8.41 19.86
C ASN A 931 -8.61 -9.31 21.09
N TYR A 932 -7.91 -10.45 20.97
CA TYR A 932 -7.65 -11.37 22.08
C TYR A 932 -6.91 -10.70 23.26
N ILE A 933 -7.30 -11.06 24.48
CA ILE A 933 -6.63 -10.67 25.73
C ILE A 933 -6.37 -11.89 26.61
N SER A 934 -5.18 -11.96 27.22
CA SER A 934 -4.96 -12.90 28.34
C SER A 934 -5.66 -12.41 29.62
N ALA A 935 -6.08 -13.33 30.49
CA ALA A 935 -6.74 -12.99 31.77
C ALA A 935 -5.89 -12.18 32.77
N LYS A 936 -4.65 -11.80 32.41
CA LYS A 936 -3.70 -11.04 33.22
C LYS A 936 -3.98 -9.52 33.27
N TYR A 937 -4.97 -9.04 32.51
CA TYR A 937 -5.25 -7.61 32.30
C TYR A 937 -6.54 -7.08 32.98
N CYS A 938 -7.22 -7.86 33.82
CA CYS A 938 -8.37 -7.36 34.59
C CYS A 938 -7.93 -6.51 35.81
N ASN A 939 -8.76 -5.54 36.20
CA ASN A 939 -8.47 -4.59 37.28
C ASN A 939 -8.79 -5.13 38.70
N PHE A 940 -8.24 -4.51 39.74
CA PHE A 940 -8.25 -5.02 41.12
C PHE A 940 -9.17 -4.26 42.09
N GLN A 941 -9.97 -4.98 42.89
CA GLN A 941 -10.56 -4.48 44.16
C GLN A 941 -10.92 -5.64 45.12
N TYR A 942 -11.37 -5.33 46.35
CA TYR A 942 -11.35 -6.23 47.52
C TYR A 942 -12.75 -6.57 48.10
N SER A 943 -12.95 -7.83 48.51
CA SER A 943 -14.12 -8.36 49.27
C SER A 943 -15.49 -8.38 48.54
N GLU A 944 -16.48 -9.22 48.87
CA GLU A 944 -16.51 -10.46 49.68
C GLU A 944 -17.57 -11.46 49.13
N LYS A 945 -17.46 -12.74 49.51
CA LYS A 945 -18.45 -13.86 49.46
C LYS A 945 -19.54 -13.88 48.35
N ASN A 946 -19.44 -14.84 47.41
CA ASN A 946 -20.49 -15.87 47.22
C ASN A 946 -20.02 -17.06 46.36
N ASN A 947 -20.75 -18.18 46.38
CA ASN A 947 -20.40 -19.43 45.69
C ASN A 947 -20.86 -19.47 44.22
N SER A 948 -19.97 -19.95 43.34
CA SER A 948 -20.29 -20.69 42.11
C SER A 948 -19.05 -21.46 41.64
N THR A 949 -19.22 -22.56 40.89
CA THR A 949 -18.14 -23.53 40.62
C THR A 949 -18.11 -23.98 39.15
N ALA A 950 -17.02 -23.65 38.45
CA ALA A 950 -16.65 -24.24 37.15
C ALA A 950 -15.11 -24.18 36.96
N ILE A 951 -14.53 -25.17 36.30
CA ILE A 951 -13.11 -25.28 35.93
C ILE A 951 -13.04 -26.15 34.65
N ILE A 952 -12.09 -25.88 33.72
CA ILE A 952 -11.27 -26.84 32.93
C ILE A 952 -10.96 -26.35 31.50
N ASN A 953 -9.65 -26.37 31.17
CA ASN A 953 -8.90 -26.48 29.90
C ASN A 953 -9.23 -25.66 28.62
N ASN A 954 -8.15 -25.30 27.92
CA ASN A 954 -8.16 -24.64 26.61
C ASN A 954 -8.33 -25.63 25.44
N THR A 955 -9.13 -25.22 24.44
CA THR A 955 -8.91 -25.48 23.01
C THR A 955 -9.22 -24.18 22.27
N ILE A 956 -8.37 -23.75 21.34
CA ILE A 956 -8.64 -22.55 20.53
C ILE A 956 -9.30 -23.00 19.23
N ASN A 957 -10.59 -22.72 19.08
CA ASN A 957 -11.34 -22.88 17.83
C ASN A 957 -11.73 -21.50 17.29
N ASN A 958 -11.62 -21.30 15.98
CA ASN A 958 -11.98 -20.03 15.33
C ASN A 958 -13.47 -19.98 14.89
N TYR A 959 -14.24 -21.03 15.19
CA TYR A 959 -15.64 -21.23 14.80
C TYR A 959 -16.44 -21.85 15.95
N LEU A 960 -17.66 -21.34 16.18
CA LEU A 960 -18.47 -21.63 17.37
C LEU A 960 -19.89 -22.11 17.01
N THR A 961 -20.27 -23.27 17.56
CA THR A 961 -21.57 -23.93 17.33
C THR A 961 -22.69 -23.45 18.25
N VAL A 962 -22.37 -22.99 19.47
CA VAL A 962 -23.33 -22.53 20.49
C VAL A 962 -22.67 -21.43 21.33
N ILE A 963 -23.43 -20.39 21.71
CA ILE A 963 -22.94 -19.30 22.58
C ILE A 963 -22.79 -19.78 24.04
N PRO A 964 -21.60 -19.66 24.67
CA PRO A 964 -21.49 -19.53 26.11
C PRO A 964 -21.91 -18.11 26.53
N GLY A 965 -22.54 -17.96 27.70
CA GLY A 965 -23.27 -16.74 28.07
C GLY A 965 -22.51 -15.41 27.95
N ILE A 966 -23.27 -14.32 27.80
CA ILE A 966 -22.75 -12.96 27.84
C ILE A 966 -22.35 -12.63 29.28
N PHE A 967 -21.11 -12.19 29.50
CA PHE A 967 -20.56 -11.83 30.82
C PHE A 967 -20.00 -10.40 30.83
N THR A 968 -20.18 -9.70 31.95
CA THR A 968 -19.57 -8.40 32.23
C THR A 968 -18.75 -8.46 33.54
N ASN A 969 -18.09 -7.36 33.92
CA ASN A 969 -17.37 -7.18 35.20
C ASN A 969 -16.39 -8.32 35.59
N CYS A 970 -15.24 -8.40 34.92
CA CYS A 970 -14.14 -9.27 35.34
C CYS A 970 -13.60 -8.87 36.73
N THR A 971 -13.63 -9.79 37.71
CA THR A 971 -13.00 -9.62 39.03
C THR A 971 -12.15 -10.83 39.40
N TYR A 972 -10.84 -10.63 39.64
CA TYR A 972 -9.90 -11.73 39.91
C TYR A 972 -9.67 -11.95 41.43
N ASN A 973 -9.90 -13.16 41.93
CA ASN A 973 -9.58 -13.53 43.30
C ASN A 973 -8.17 -14.18 43.39
N TYR A 974 -7.24 -13.45 43.99
CA TYR A 974 -5.83 -13.86 44.12
C TYR A 974 -5.63 -15.11 44.98
N GLU A 975 -6.28 -15.19 46.15
CA GLU A 975 -6.12 -16.30 47.11
C GLU A 975 -6.55 -17.65 46.53
N LYS A 976 -7.58 -17.66 45.68
CA LYS A 976 -8.14 -18.86 45.05
C LYS A 976 -7.68 -19.08 43.60
N LYS A 977 -6.89 -18.15 43.04
CA LYS A 977 -6.54 -18.08 41.61
C LYS A 977 -7.75 -18.14 40.66
N SER A 978 -8.91 -17.66 41.11
CA SER A 978 -10.19 -17.83 40.42
C SER A 978 -10.79 -16.50 39.97
N THR A 979 -11.11 -16.37 38.68
CA THR A 979 -11.79 -15.20 38.13
C THR A 979 -13.31 -15.34 38.30
N LYS A 980 -13.98 -14.23 38.63
CA LYS A 980 -15.44 -14.08 38.73
C LYS A 980 -15.91 -13.09 37.67
N PHE A 981 -17.13 -13.31 37.17
CA PHE A 981 -17.83 -12.45 36.22
C PHE A 981 -19.28 -12.29 36.67
N ASP A 982 -19.90 -11.20 36.23
CA ASP A 982 -21.34 -11.03 36.36
C ASP A 982 -21.99 -11.54 35.07
N LEU A 983 -22.85 -12.55 35.20
CA LEU A 983 -23.55 -13.14 34.06
C LEU A 983 -24.67 -12.21 33.60
N LEU A 984 -24.59 -11.71 32.38
CA LEU A 984 -25.59 -10.84 31.79
C LEU A 984 -26.75 -11.65 31.18
N CYS A 985 -26.44 -12.74 30.45
CA CYS A 985 -27.45 -13.54 29.73
C CYS A 985 -26.92 -14.89 29.20
N ILE A 986 -27.82 -15.89 29.03
CA ILE A 986 -27.51 -17.21 28.41
C ILE A 986 -28.48 -17.59 27.28
N ASN A 987 -29.75 -17.18 27.36
CA ASN A 987 -30.82 -17.52 26.41
C ASN A 987 -31.62 -16.25 26.08
N ASN A 988 -32.41 -16.26 25.00
CA ASN A 988 -33.39 -15.20 24.79
C ASN A 988 -34.46 -15.21 25.90
N PHE A 989 -34.52 -14.17 26.73
CA PHE A 989 -35.55 -13.97 27.75
C PHE A 989 -35.90 -12.48 27.92
N VAL A 990 -37.08 -12.21 28.47
CA VAL A 990 -37.52 -10.85 28.82
C VAL A 990 -37.18 -10.58 30.28
N ALA A 991 -36.38 -9.54 30.51
CA ALA A 991 -36.10 -8.96 31.82
C ALA A 991 -36.96 -7.70 32.06
N LEU A 992 -36.91 -7.21 33.30
CA LEU A 992 -37.31 -5.86 33.66
C LEU A 992 -36.07 -5.15 34.22
N ASP A 993 -35.82 -3.92 33.78
CA ASP A 993 -34.74 -3.09 34.32
C ASP A 993 -35.12 -2.40 35.65
N GLU A 994 -34.23 -1.54 36.16
CA GLU A 994 -34.45 -0.81 37.42
C GLU A 994 -35.64 0.15 37.38
N GLU A 995 -36.03 0.64 36.19
CA GLU A 995 -37.23 1.47 35.97
C GLU A 995 -38.50 0.64 35.69
N LYS A 996 -38.34 -0.69 35.53
CA LYS A 996 -39.36 -1.68 35.16
C LYS A 996 -39.84 -1.57 33.71
N VAL A 997 -38.99 -1.09 32.80
CA VAL A 997 -39.20 -1.25 31.36
C VAL A 997 -38.83 -2.68 30.98
N ALA A 998 -39.59 -3.28 30.06
CA ALA A 998 -39.28 -4.60 29.55
C ALA A 998 -38.09 -4.53 28.58
N GLN A 999 -37.10 -5.39 28.81
CA GLN A 999 -35.94 -5.53 27.94
C GLN A 999 -35.82 -6.99 27.51
N ILE A 1000 -35.66 -7.25 26.21
CA ILE A 1000 -35.31 -8.58 25.71
C ILE A 1000 -33.79 -8.71 25.81
N CYS A 1001 -33.25 -9.69 26.53
CA CYS A 1001 -31.91 -10.15 26.16
C CYS A 1001 -32.02 -10.85 24.81
N SER A 1002 -31.29 -10.35 23.81
CA SER A 1002 -31.16 -10.99 22.51
C SER A 1002 -29.76 -11.56 22.35
N VAL A 1003 -29.68 -12.89 22.28
CA VAL A 1003 -28.47 -13.65 21.94
C VAL A 1003 -28.00 -13.33 20.52
N GLU A 1004 -28.91 -12.96 19.62
CA GLU A 1004 -28.64 -12.54 18.23
C GLU A 1004 -27.98 -11.14 18.15
N GLN A 1005 -28.16 -10.30 19.17
CA GLN A 1005 -27.68 -8.90 19.19
C GLN A 1005 -26.74 -8.62 20.36
N LEU A 1006 -26.22 -9.69 21.00
CA LEU A 1006 -25.19 -9.67 22.05
C LEU A 1006 -25.48 -8.70 23.22
N GLY A 1007 -26.76 -8.48 23.57
CA GLY A 1007 -27.12 -7.55 24.64
C GLY A 1007 -28.62 -7.45 24.94
N TYR A 1008 -28.98 -6.48 25.77
CA TYR A 1008 -30.37 -6.10 26.03
C TYR A 1008 -30.89 -5.13 24.97
N VAL A 1009 -32.07 -5.41 24.42
CA VAL A 1009 -32.77 -4.55 23.46
C VAL A 1009 -34.17 -4.21 24.00
N GLU A 1010 -34.63 -2.99 23.75
CA GLU A 1010 -35.87 -2.47 24.31
C GLU A 1010 -37.10 -3.22 23.75
N CYS A 1011 -38.07 -3.53 24.61
CA CYS A 1011 -39.31 -4.18 24.25
C CYS A 1011 -40.36 -3.16 23.80
N ILE A 1012 -40.63 -3.08 22.49
CA ILE A 1012 -41.73 -2.27 21.96
C ILE A 1012 -43.01 -3.14 21.98
N GLU A 1013 -44.04 -2.70 22.71
CA GLU A 1013 -45.36 -3.37 22.71
C GLU A 1013 -45.97 -3.37 21.31
N ASP A 1014 -46.50 -4.53 20.89
CA ASP A 1014 -47.26 -4.63 19.65
C ASP A 1014 -48.65 -3.98 19.81
N GLU A 1015 -48.91 -2.87 19.11
CA GLU A 1015 -50.19 -2.13 19.20
C GLU A 1015 -51.42 -3.02 18.94
N SER A 1016 -51.27 -4.07 18.13
CA SER A 1016 -52.35 -5.02 17.82
C SER A 1016 -52.54 -6.10 18.90
N ASN A 1017 -51.52 -6.37 19.71
CA ASN A 1017 -51.54 -7.43 20.71
C ASN A 1017 -50.60 -7.11 21.89
N LYS A 1018 -51.15 -6.52 22.96
CA LYS A 1018 -50.47 -6.18 24.23
C LYS A 1018 -49.93 -7.36 25.06
N LYS A 1019 -49.82 -8.56 24.48
CA LYS A 1019 -49.09 -9.72 25.02
C LYS A 1019 -47.92 -10.13 24.14
N LYS A 1020 -47.64 -9.37 23.06
CA LYS A 1020 -46.54 -9.56 22.13
C LYS A 1020 -45.62 -8.34 22.19
N CYS A 1021 -44.33 -8.61 22.11
CA CYS A 1021 -43.24 -7.66 22.20
C CYS A 1021 -42.38 -7.81 20.94
N ASN A 1022 -41.93 -6.70 20.37
CA ASN A 1022 -40.99 -6.69 19.27
C ASN A 1022 -39.70 -6.00 19.75
N PRO A 1023 -38.48 -6.54 19.48
CA PRO A 1023 -37.23 -5.87 19.87
C PRO A 1023 -37.04 -4.59 19.06
N SER A 1024 -36.53 -3.53 19.69
CA SER A 1024 -36.43 -2.19 19.08
C SER A 1024 -35.62 -2.11 17.79
N SER A 1025 -34.73 -3.06 17.54
CA SER A 1025 -33.96 -3.19 16.29
C SER A 1025 -34.74 -3.81 15.12
N ALA A 1026 -35.98 -4.27 15.31
CA ALA A 1026 -36.77 -4.99 14.30
C ALA A 1026 -37.38 -4.10 13.19
N PHE A 1027 -36.62 -3.13 12.68
CA PHE A 1027 -36.92 -2.51 11.40
C PHE A 1027 -36.42 -3.40 10.27
N ALA A 1028 -37.34 -4.12 9.62
CA ALA A 1028 -37.06 -4.76 8.35
C ALA A 1028 -36.53 -3.71 7.35
N LYS A 1029 -35.32 -3.92 6.82
CA LYS A 1029 -34.72 -3.07 5.77
C LYS A 1029 -35.45 -3.27 4.43
N TYR A 1030 -36.68 -2.75 4.34
CA TYR A 1030 -37.25 -2.39 3.05
C TYR A 1030 -36.43 -1.24 2.48
N SER A 1031 -35.51 -1.56 1.57
CA SER A 1031 -34.84 -0.57 0.72
C SER A 1031 -35.88 0.06 -0.21
N MET A 1032 -36.56 1.12 0.25
CA MET A 1032 -37.51 1.89 -0.55
C MET A 1032 -36.77 2.56 -1.72
N ASN A 1033 -36.79 1.88 -2.87
CA ASN A 1033 -36.28 2.40 -4.13
C ASN A 1033 -37.09 3.67 -4.50
N LEU A 1034 -36.41 4.80 -4.70
CA LEU A 1034 -37.05 6.08 -5.08
C LEU A 1034 -37.93 5.95 -6.33
N GLY A 1035 -37.58 5.05 -7.26
CA GLY A 1035 -38.38 4.76 -8.44
C GLY A 1035 -39.80 4.28 -8.11
N LEU A 1036 -40.00 3.57 -7.00
CA LEU A 1036 -41.29 3.05 -6.58
C LEU A 1036 -42.22 4.15 -6.03
N ILE A 1037 -41.66 5.15 -5.34
CA ILE A 1037 -42.39 6.35 -4.89
C ILE A 1037 -42.83 7.19 -6.10
N LEU A 1038 -41.94 7.35 -7.09
CA LEU A 1038 -42.26 7.98 -8.38
C LEU A 1038 -43.36 7.22 -9.12
N PHE A 1039 -43.29 5.89 -9.19
CA PHE A 1039 -44.33 5.07 -9.84
C PHE A 1039 -45.70 5.20 -9.17
N ILE A 1040 -45.74 5.17 -7.83
CA ILE A 1040 -46.99 5.37 -7.06
C ILE A 1040 -47.54 6.79 -7.27
N SER A 1041 -46.67 7.81 -7.30
CA SER A 1041 -47.09 9.19 -7.57
C SER A 1041 -47.64 9.38 -8.99
N ILE A 1042 -47.04 8.72 -9.99
CA ILE A 1042 -47.52 8.72 -11.38
C ILE A 1042 -48.86 8.00 -11.49
N ILE A 1043 -49.02 6.83 -10.87
CA ILE A 1043 -50.29 6.10 -10.81
C ILE A 1043 -51.37 6.97 -10.12
N TYR A 1044 -51.05 7.64 -9.02
CA TYR A 1044 -51.97 8.53 -8.31
C TYR A 1044 -52.38 9.74 -9.17
N PHE A 1045 -51.47 10.30 -9.99
CA PHE A 1045 -51.82 11.36 -10.94
C PHE A 1045 -52.68 10.87 -12.12
N ILE A 1046 -52.47 9.63 -12.59
CA ILE A 1046 -53.28 9.02 -13.66
C ILE A 1046 -54.71 8.73 -13.17
N PHE A 1047 -54.86 8.14 -11.98
CA PHE A 1047 -56.18 7.82 -11.40
C PHE A 1047 -56.98 9.02 -10.88
N ASN A 1048 -56.40 10.21 -10.79
CA ASN A 1048 -57.13 11.46 -10.46
C ASN A 1048 -57.49 12.30 -11.71
N ASN A 1049 -57.32 11.76 -12.92
CA ASN A 1049 -57.65 12.44 -14.19
C ASN A 1049 -58.55 11.61 -15.12
N TYR A 1050 -59.36 10.69 -14.55
CA TYR A 1050 -60.38 9.90 -15.24
C TYR A 1050 -61.63 9.72 -14.37
#